data_AF-A0A1I8CTK3-F1
#
_entry.id   AF-A0A1I8CTK3-F1
#
_cell.length_a   1.000
_cell.length_b   1.000
_cell.length_c   1.000
_cell.angle_alpha   90.00
_cell.angle_beta   90.00
_cell.angle_gamma   90.00
#
_symmetry.space_group_name_H-M   'P 1'
#
loop_
_entity.id
_entity.type
_entity.pdbx_description
1 polymer ?
#
loop_
_entity_poly.entity_id
_entity_poly.type
_entity_poly.pdbx_seq_one_letter_code
_entity_poly.pdbx_strand_id
1 'polypeptide(L)'
;MAFLFKCFYFLSSIWLWSLTLFLLVNGDTENKDLKSWKKTPTQLRLVADLLDKYDSKSKPTWDNDSPVNVTFSMDLYQILELNEPQQYVLLNAWIIESWYDEFLYWNRDSYDNISEIRLPHANIWLPDTTLYNSLVMKDDDTRRLLNAKLTTDPSRNSTHVELLYPTIYKYSCLLDLRYFPFDIQVCTMVFSSWTYDKNGIDYYPKSLSIGTTNYIENEGWYLIKTVAKRIEKQYKCCPNKYAILKFTIYLRRKPLFYLVNLIIPTAIITLIAIVGFFTTSSASGERAEKVSLGITTLLSMSILMLMVSDQMPTTSTFIPLIGWFILGMIVVISMGTLASSVIITIQKHGKHGDRLSKRAVQIVSFLAHISCTYVPIHLQTGTKEFDEVPRPSSFQYPSRLSRKLSSFNKLFEESSFCEYTTKQADKDSKKISKLHICPDVENKNLEDECHCSPTNYAYAGVSNATTLAEVAQANLEQYLDPLNLPYHDEEEHLTGSEADTVSQTVSTSSNRKFKNTQKRVNSFKIPQIDNFTKVIDHDEEYRVSKRAYENLPSIRLTRDLLSPKRYDTRIRPVTNHSKSLKIHISMTLYQIIEVNEPAQSIKLNIWMVQRWHDELLAWEPSEYEGIKSTILPSTSVWLPDTYIYNSVVMNKEETERHMNVKLDTTFDDSKKGANVTFLWPAIYSVSCRLLIRFFPYDQQNCTLTISSWTSDKSALDYHADLNVNLANYIRNEEWDVIAFKTFRHEYKYACCLQPWVILQASLILRRKPLYYIVNLIIPTSIITIVAITGFFTPGSTNDDRTEKINLGITTLLAMSILMLMVSDQMPTTSEFVPLIAWFYLLIIIIISIGTFLTSVILSIHGRRQFGKLPSKWIRYLFFTKLIKFTFLSISSQLVQIWIDFDDHPKDLYCKKKRVSFQDLRIKDTSSKKSLFDECEFVDNTSIPMSSPSTIDKESKGKVIDFHNKAVTDTLQIPNAFIKNNNVSARRTSANSRTIAISDMKVTRQVALEWELIAVILDRILLLTFGASVIIVTFGMMGIGKLAQMHYDSLEY
;
A
#
# COMPACT_ATOMS: atom_id res chain seq x y z
N MET A 1 64.95 -49.98 -26.05
CA MET A 1 65.46 -49.32 -24.83
C MET A 1 66.76 -48.51 -25.02
N ALA A 2 67.66 -48.81 -25.97
CA ALA A 2 68.89 -48.03 -26.17
C ALA A 2 68.72 -46.66 -26.88
N PHE A 3 67.56 -46.41 -27.52
CA PHE A 3 67.28 -45.15 -28.23
C PHE A 3 66.71 -44.06 -27.31
N LEU A 4 66.00 -44.43 -26.23
CA LEU A 4 65.42 -43.48 -25.27
C LEU A 4 66.45 -42.95 -24.26
N PHE A 5 67.52 -43.71 -23.98
CA PHE A 5 68.61 -43.26 -23.09
C PHE A 5 69.54 -42.22 -23.74
N LYS A 6 69.70 -42.23 -25.08
CA LYS A 6 70.52 -41.25 -25.81
C LYS A 6 69.84 -39.88 -25.97
N CYS A 7 68.52 -39.82 -26.05
CA CYS A 7 67.80 -38.53 -26.08
C CYS A 7 67.84 -37.81 -24.72
N PHE A 8 67.80 -38.53 -23.60
CA PHE A 8 67.84 -37.92 -22.27
C PHE A 8 69.19 -37.28 -21.93
N TYR A 9 70.31 -37.90 -22.36
CA TYR A 9 71.64 -37.32 -22.17
C TYR A 9 71.89 -36.08 -23.03
N PHE A 10 71.37 -36.07 -24.27
CA PHE A 10 71.56 -34.94 -25.21
C PHE A 10 70.74 -33.70 -24.83
N LEU A 11 69.57 -33.89 -24.20
CA LEU A 11 68.74 -32.77 -23.69
C LEU A 11 69.27 -32.21 -22.36
N SER A 12 69.95 -33.02 -21.53
CA SER A 12 70.55 -32.54 -20.26
C SER A 12 71.80 -31.67 -20.47
N SER A 13 72.60 -31.94 -21.50
CA SER A 13 73.83 -31.16 -21.78
C SER A 13 73.53 -29.78 -22.38
N ILE A 14 72.46 -29.66 -23.17
CA ILE A 14 72.00 -28.37 -23.73
C ILE A 14 71.46 -27.44 -22.62
N TRP A 15 70.78 -28.02 -21.61
CA TRP A 15 70.33 -27.26 -20.44
C TRP A 15 71.47 -26.77 -19.54
N LEU A 16 72.51 -27.59 -19.33
CA LEU A 16 73.69 -27.21 -18.53
C LEU A 16 74.59 -26.17 -19.23
N TRP A 17 74.68 -26.20 -20.57
CA TRP A 17 75.40 -25.16 -21.33
C TRP A 17 74.61 -23.86 -21.45
N SER A 18 73.27 -23.91 -21.48
CA SER A 18 72.43 -22.71 -21.42
C SER A 18 72.49 -22.04 -20.04
N LEU A 19 72.59 -22.82 -18.96
CA LEU A 19 72.65 -22.27 -17.60
C LEU A 19 74.02 -21.64 -17.29
N THR A 20 75.12 -22.20 -17.78
CA THR A 20 76.47 -21.63 -17.59
C THR A 20 76.72 -20.40 -18.46
N LEU A 21 76.16 -20.34 -19.68
CA LEU A 21 76.20 -19.13 -20.51
C LEU A 21 75.33 -18.00 -19.90
N PHE A 22 74.21 -18.34 -19.26
CA PHE A 22 73.34 -17.37 -18.57
C PHE A 22 73.95 -16.86 -17.25
N LEU A 23 74.74 -17.69 -16.55
CA LEU A 23 75.46 -17.30 -15.34
C LEU A 23 76.76 -16.53 -15.62
N LEU A 24 77.40 -16.71 -16.78
CA LEU A 24 78.61 -15.95 -17.17
C LEU A 24 78.29 -14.57 -17.77
N VAL A 25 77.08 -14.33 -18.28
CA VAL A 25 76.67 -13.03 -18.87
C VAL A 25 76.11 -12.05 -17.82
N ASN A 26 75.78 -12.51 -16.61
CA ASN A 26 75.24 -11.66 -15.53
C ASN A 26 76.29 -11.26 -14.46
N GLY A 27 77.57 -11.27 -14.82
CA GLY A 27 78.68 -10.88 -13.94
C GLY A 27 78.95 -9.37 -13.80
N ASP A 28 78.15 -8.49 -14.44
CA ASP A 28 78.31 -7.03 -14.36
C ASP A 28 76.94 -6.32 -14.37
N THR A 29 76.16 -6.49 -13.29
CA THR A 29 74.88 -5.80 -13.08
C THR A 29 74.85 -5.02 -11.78
N GLU A 30 75.94 -4.34 -11.41
CA GLU A 30 75.90 -3.32 -10.35
C GLU A 30 75.94 -1.88 -10.90
N ASN A 31 76.24 -1.69 -12.20
CA ASN A 31 76.37 -0.36 -12.82
C ASN A 31 75.37 -0.06 -13.95
N LYS A 32 74.44 -0.97 -14.27
CA LYS A 32 73.40 -0.76 -15.29
C LYS A 32 72.12 -0.12 -14.73
N ASP A 33 71.82 -0.32 -13.45
CA ASP A 33 70.62 0.24 -12.84
C ASP A 33 70.70 1.77 -12.76
N LEU A 34 71.86 2.34 -12.41
CA LEU A 34 72.05 3.81 -12.38
C LEU A 34 71.90 4.51 -13.75
N LYS A 35 72.13 3.82 -14.87
CA LYS A 35 71.94 4.38 -16.23
C LYS A 35 70.52 4.22 -16.75
N SER A 36 69.74 3.32 -16.15
CA SER A 36 68.35 3.04 -16.52
C SER A 36 67.38 4.14 -16.05
N TRP A 37 67.58 4.65 -14.83
CA TRP A 37 66.76 5.73 -14.23
C TRP A 37 66.90 7.10 -14.91
N LYS A 38 67.94 7.32 -15.72
CA LYS A 38 68.06 8.54 -16.56
C LYS A 38 67.21 8.48 -17.83
N LYS A 39 66.70 7.30 -18.21
CA LYS A 39 65.84 7.09 -19.38
C LYS A 39 64.36 6.97 -19.04
N THR A 40 63.99 6.77 -17.77
CA THR A 40 62.59 6.76 -17.34
C THR A 40 62.04 8.19 -17.33
N PRO A 41 60.83 8.43 -17.86
CA PRO A 41 60.15 9.72 -17.73
C PRO A 41 60.10 10.19 -16.28
N THR A 42 60.33 11.48 -16.04
CA THR A 42 60.41 12.10 -14.70
C THR A 42 59.17 11.83 -13.85
N GLN A 43 57.98 11.83 -14.48
CA GLN A 43 56.72 11.50 -13.82
C GLN A 43 56.66 10.04 -13.34
N LEU A 44 57.13 9.07 -14.14
CA LEU A 44 57.18 7.66 -13.72
C LEU A 44 58.16 7.46 -12.57
N ARG A 45 59.30 8.15 -12.61
CA ARG A 45 60.27 8.16 -11.50
C ARG A 45 59.63 8.72 -10.22
N LEU A 46 58.94 9.86 -10.31
CA LEU A 46 58.22 10.45 -9.17
C LEU A 46 57.22 9.48 -8.56
N VAL A 47 56.39 8.82 -9.38
CA VAL A 47 55.39 7.87 -8.90
C VAL A 47 56.05 6.65 -8.24
N ALA A 48 57.14 6.13 -8.84
CA ALA A 48 57.90 5.03 -8.26
C ALA A 48 58.50 5.41 -6.89
N ASP A 49 59.13 6.58 -6.79
CA ASP A 49 59.75 7.08 -5.56
C ASP A 49 58.71 7.36 -4.46
N LEU A 50 57.51 7.83 -4.82
CA LEU A 50 56.42 8.05 -3.88
C LEU A 50 55.83 6.75 -3.36
N LEU A 51 55.58 5.77 -4.23
CA LEU A 51 54.92 4.52 -3.86
C LEU A 51 55.87 3.51 -3.19
N ASP A 52 57.17 3.55 -3.47
CA ASP A 52 58.18 2.69 -2.83
C ASP A 52 58.31 2.97 -1.32
N LYS A 53 58.01 4.20 -0.88
CA LYS A 53 57.97 4.57 0.54
C LYS A 53 56.58 4.47 1.17
N TYR A 54 55.48 4.36 0.43
CA TYR A 54 54.15 4.62 0.99
C TYR A 54 53.36 3.34 1.32
N ASP A 55 52.86 3.23 2.54
CA ASP A 55 51.90 2.20 2.95
C ASP A 55 50.49 2.79 3.11
N SER A 56 49.59 2.44 2.17
CA SER A 56 48.20 2.90 2.14
C SER A 56 47.33 2.38 3.29
N LYS A 57 47.83 1.44 4.09
CA LYS A 57 47.09 0.87 5.25
C LYS A 57 47.17 1.75 6.48
N SER A 58 48.15 2.64 6.55
CA SER A 58 48.43 3.48 7.71
C SER A 58 47.84 4.89 7.54
N LYS A 59 47.38 5.48 8.64
CA LYS A 59 46.89 6.86 8.68
C LYS A 59 48.01 7.83 8.25
N PRO A 60 47.76 8.78 7.33
CA PRO A 60 48.80 9.58 6.68
C PRO A 60 49.26 10.79 7.52
N THR A 61 49.73 10.55 8.74
CA THR A 61 50.17 11.60 9.69
C THR A 61 51.47 11.21 10.38
N TRP A 62 52.43 12.14 10.49
CA TRP A 62 53.65 11.95 11.28
C TRP A 62 53.36 11.85 12.78
N ASP A 63 52.37 12.63 13.26
CA ASP A 63 51.86 12.57 14.63
C ASP A 63 50.58 11.72 14.69
N ASN A 64 50.62 10.59 15.40
CA ASN A 64 49.48 9.68 15.52
C ASN A 64 48.29 10.30 16.26
N ASP A 65 48.54 11.22 17.21
CA ASP A 65 47.49 11.87 18.02
C ASP A 65 46.76 12.99 17.25
N SER A 66 47.36 13.50 16.17
CA SER A 66 46.78 14.55 15.33
C SER A 66 45.69 13.98 14.40
N PRO A 67 44.46 14.52 14.36
CA PRO A 67 43.42 14.01 13.47
C PRO A 67 43.69 14.36 12.00
N VAL A 68 43.30 13.47 11.09
CA VAL A 68 43.26 13.80 9.65
C VAL A 68 41.99 14.60 9.40
N ASN A 69 42.18 15.86 9.00
CA ASN A 69 41.06 16.74 8.63
C ASN A 69 40.60 16.41 7.21
N VAL A 70 39.39 15.87 7.09
CA VAL A 70 38.77 15.54 5.80
C VAL A 70 37.67 16.54 5.50
N THR A 71 37.85 17.32 4.44
CA THR A 71 36.79 18.18 3.92
C THR A 71 35.94 17.39 2.93
N PHE A 72 34.63 17.33 3.20
CA PHE A 72 33.66 16.62 2.38
C PHE A 72 32.70 17.62 1.73
N SER A 73 32.52 17.49 0.43
CA SER A 73 31.56 18.25 -0.35
C SER A 73 30.74 17.32 -1.23
N MET A 74 29.49 17.68 -1.42
CA MET A 74 28.55 16.94 -2.24
C MET A 74 27.87 17.92 -3.19
N ASP A 75 27.86 17.59 -4.47
CA ASP A 75 27.10 18.28 -5.50
C ASP A 75 25.98 17.35 -5.98
N LEU A 76 24.74 17.82 -5.89
CA LEU A 76 23.58 17.08 -6.33
C LEU A 76 23.45 17.20 -7.85
N TYR A 77 23.58 16.07 -8.55
CA TYR A 77 23.43 16.03 -10.00
C TYR A 77 21.97 15.76 -10.40
N GLN A 78 21.35 14.72 -9.84
CA GLN A 78 19.97 14.36 -10.16
C GLN A 78 19.33 13.58 -9.01
N ILE A 79 18.04 13.84 -8.77
CA ILE A 79 17.20 12.93 -7.97
C ILE A 79 16.60 11.93 -8.96
N LEU A 80 16.99 10.66 -8.84
CA LEU A 80 16.58 9.61 -9.76
C LEU A 80 15.17 9.11 -9.44
N GLU A 81 14.95 8.79 -8.17
CA GLU A 81 13.68 8.23 -7.71
C GLU A 81 13.49 8.59 -6.22
N LEU A 82 12.25 8.88 -5.86
CA LEU A 82 11.79 8.85 -4.48
C LEU A 82 10.69 7.80 -4.43
N ASN A 83 10.93 6.72 -3.73
CA ASN A 83 10.00 5.60 -3.64
C ASN A 83 9.18 5.75 -2.37
N GLU A 84 7.91 6.11 -2.51
CA GLU A 84 7.00 6.32 -1.39
C GLU A 84 6.70 5.05 -0.59
N PRO A 85 6.28 3.92 -1.21
CA PRO A 85 5.91 2.73 -0.44
C PRO A 85 7.10 2.12 0.31
N GLN A 86 8.29 2.13 -0.29
CA GLN A 86 9.52 1.58 0.33
C GLN A 86 10.34 2.63 1.11
N GLN A 87 9.87 3.89 1.17
CA GLN A 87 10.48 4.99 1.95
C GLN A 87 11.99 5.18 1.74
N TYR A 88 12.43 5.25 0.49
CA TYR A 88 13.82 5.54 0.15
C TYR A 88 13.95 6.58 -0.95
N VAL A 89 15.14 7.21 -0.99
CA VAL A 89 15.53 8.11 -2.07
C VAL A 89 16.74 7.52 -2.79
N LEU A 90 16.67 7.52 -4.11
CA LEU A 90 17.78 7.23 -5.01
C LEU A 90 18.25 8.54 -5.65
N LEU A 91 19.50 8.92 -5.38
CA LEU A 91 20.07 10.14 -5.94
C LEU A 91 21.42 9.88 -6.58
N ASN A 92 21.72 10.67 -7.60
CA ASN A 92 23.03 10.74 -8.25
C ASN A 92 23.72 12.02 -7.79
N ALA A 93 24.91 11.87 -7.24
CA ALA A 93 25.70 12.98 -6.72
C ALA A 93 27.17 12.84 -7.08
N TRP A 94 27.85 13.98 -7.18
CA TRP A 94 29.29 14.04 -7.29
C TRP A 94 29.86 14.37 -5.93
N ILE A 95 30.80 13.55 -5.48
CA ILE A 95 31.43 13.68 -4.17
C ILE A 95 32.84 14.17 -4.38
N ILE A 96 33.23 15.12 -3.54
CA ILE A 96 34.57 15.67 -3.47
C ILE A 96 35.02 15.50 -2.03
N GLU A 97 35.95 14.58 -1.82
CA GLU A 97 36.66 14.40 -0.56
C GLU A 97 38.06 14.96 -0.74
N SER A 98 38.51 15.78 0.20
CA SER A 98 39.89 16.26 0.19
C SER A 98 40.51 16.29 1.57
N TRP A 99 41.78 15.93 1.63
CA TRP A 99 42.58 15.87 2.84
C TRP A 99 44.04 16.16 2.51
N TYR A 100 44.86 16.35 3.54
CA TYR A 100 46.31 16.48 3.40
C TYR A 100 46.97 15.16 3.79
N ASP A 101 47.87 14.68 2.94
CA ASP A 101 48.70 13.51 3.17
C ASP A 101 50.16 13.95 3.31
N GLU A 102 50.74 13.70 4.48
CA GLU A 102 52.11 14.13 4.82
C GLU A 102 53.19 13.19 4.26
N PHE A 103 52.82 11.97 3.86
CA PHE A 103 53.76 10.96 3.37
C PHE A 103 53.94 11.02 1.84
N LEU A 104 52.92 11.49 1.14
CA LEU A 104 52.92 11.66 -0.32
C LEU A 104 53.55 12.98 -0.79
N TYR A 105 54.28 13.71 0.05
CA TYR A 105 54.96 14.95 -0.33
C TYR A 105 56.18 14.71 -1.25
N TRP A 106 56.36 15.60 -2.24
CA TRP A 106 57.56 15.71 -3.09
C TRP A 106 57.91 17.18 -3.37
N ASN A 107 59.19 17.45 -3.61
CA ASN A 107 59.65 18.77 -4.04
C ASN A 107 59.47 18.93 -5.56
N ARG A 108 58.98 20.10 -6.00
CA ARG A 108 58.75 20.41 -7.42
C ARG A 108 60.07 20.50 -8.20
N ASP A 109 61.10 21.07 -7.59
CA ASP A 109 62.36 21.35 -8.28
C ASP A 109 63.13 20.07 -8.69
N SER A 110 62.93 18.95 -7.99
CA SER A 110 63.61 17.68 -8.27
C SER A 110 62.95 16.82 -9.35
N TYR A 111 61.73 17.15 -9.75
CA TYR A 111 60.93 16.39 -10.71
C TYR A 111 60.35 17.28 -11.82
N ASP A 112 61.17 18.17 -12.39
CA ASP A 112 60.80 19.01 -13.54
C ASP A 112 59.56 19.90 -13.27
N ASN A 113 59.49 20.48 -12.06
CA ASN A 113 58.40 21.36 -11.61
C ASN A 113 56.99 20.76 -11.67
N ILE A 114 56.86 19.44 -11.63
CA ILE A 114 55.57 18.76 -11.53
C ILE A 114 54.91 19.14 -10.21
N SER A 115 53.79 19.85 -10.29
CA SER A 115 52.98 20.27 -9.14
C SER A 115 51.80 19.33 -8.88
N GLU A 116 51.35 18.59 -9.89
CA GLU A 116 50.17 17.75 -9.82
C GLU A 116 50.41 16.38 -10.46
N ILE A 117 49.93 15.33 -9.81
CA ILE A 117 49.91 13.96 -10.35
C ILE A 117 48.54 13.31 -10.11
N ARG A 118 48.24 12.25 -10.86
CA ARG A 118 47.04 11.44 -10.66
C ARG A 118 47.45 10.01 -10.36
N LEU A 119 46.96 9.47 -9.25
CA LEU A 119 47.23 8.09 -8.83
C LEU A 119 45.93 7.29 -8.71
N PRO A 120 45.93 6.00 -9.04
CA PRO A 120 44.80 5.12 -8.75
C PRO A 120 44.47 5.11 -7.25
N HIS A 121 43.19 5.11 -6.90
CA HIS A 121 42.73 5.16 -5.50
C HIS A 121 43.25 3.99 -4.64
N ALA A 122 43.52 2.82 -5.23
CA ALA A 122 44.01 1.65 -4.52
C ALA A 122 45.43 1.80 -3.94
N ASN A 123 46.21 2.75 -4.47
CA ASN A 123 47.60 2.96 -4.07
C ASN A 123 47.76 4.04 -2.99
N ILE A 124 46.66 4.70 -2.59
CA ILE A 124 46.66 5.77 -1.59
C ILE A 124 45.78 5.37 -0.40
N TRP A 125 46.04 5.94 0.76
CA TRP A 125 45.16 5.81 1.91
C TRP A 125 43.85 6.55 1.62
N LEU A 126 42.72 5.94 2.00
CA LEU A 126 41.38 6.50 1.81
C LEU A 126 40.71 6.61 3.19
N PRO A 127 40.04 7.74 3.49
CA PRO A 127 39.21 7.83 4.68
C PRO A 127 38.02 6.86 4.57
N ASP A 128 37.59 6.29 5.68
CA ASP A 128 36.46 5.35 5.74
C ASP A 128 35.11 6.08 5.77
N THR A 129 34.87 6.93 4.77
CA THR A 129 33.60 7.66 4.63
C THR A 129 32.46 6.69 4.34
N THR A 130 31.51 6.64 5.27
CA THR A 130 30.33 5.76 5.19
C THR A 130 29.03 6.54 5.33
N LEU A 131 28.01 6.13 4.58
CA LEU A 131 26.64 6.62 4.71
C LEU A 131 25.87 5.70 5.66
N TYR A 132 25.58 6.17 6.88
CA TYR A 132 24.99 5.33 7.93
C TYR A 132 23.59 4.81 7.61
N ASN A 133 22.80 5.58 6.86
CA ASN A 133 21.45 5.20 6.45
C ASN A 133 21.37 4.66 5.01
N SER A 134 22.47 4.11 4.49
CA SER A 134 22.50 3.45 3.19
C SER A 134 21.65 2.18 3.18
N LEU A 135 20.96 1.93 2.06
CA LEU A 135 20.22 0.70 1.77
C LEU A 135 20.97 -0.21 0.78
N VAL A 136 22.23 0.10 0.49
CA VAL A 136 23.15 -0.70 -0.33
C VAL A 136 24.46 -0.87 0.44
N MET A 137 24.93 -2.13 0.51
CA MET A 137 26.18 -2.47 1.21
C MET A 137 27.37 -2.62 0.26
N LYS A 138 27.13 -2.98 -1.00
CA LYS A 138 28.16 -3.10 -2.04
C LYS A 138 28.54 -1.74 -2.64
N ASP A 139 29.73 -1.25 -2.31
CA ASP A 139 30.22 0.05 -2.75
C ASP A 139 30.56 0.07 -4.26
N ASP A 140 31.09 -1.01 -4.83
CA ASP A 140 31.53 -1.06 -6.24
C ASP A 140 30.39 -0.82 -7.25
N ASP A 141 29.16 -1.19 -6.87
CA ASP A 141 27.99 -0.97 -7.72
C ASP A 141 27.53 0.50 -7.69
N THR A 142 27.92 1.26 -6.67
CA THR A 142 27.42 2.62 -6.40
C THR A 142 28.49 3.71 -6.51
N ARG A 143 29.76 3.42 -6.23
CA ARG A 143 30.89 4.36 -6.26
C ARG A 143 31.82 4.01 -7.42
N ARG A 144 32.05 4.96 -8.32
CA ARG A 144 33.01 4.79 -9.42
C ARG A 144 34.32 5.50 -9.07
N LEU A 145 35.13 4.85 -8.24
CA LEU A 145 36.45 5.34 -7.86
C LEU A 145 37.46 5.07 -8.98
N LEU A 146 38.12 6.11 -9.47
CA LEU A 146 39.17 6.01 -10.48
C LEU A 146 40.51 6.46 -9.88
N ASN A 147 40.93 7.66 -10.23
CA ASN A 147 42.20 8.25 -9.81
C ASN A 147 41.93 9.44 -8.88
N ALA A 148 42.75 9.58 -7.85
CA ALA A 148 42.82 10.77 -7.03
C ALA A 148 43.78 11.79 -7.64
N LYS A 149 43.47 13.08 -7.49
CA LYS A 149 44.36 14.19 -7.85
C LYS A 149 45.21 14.53 -6.64
N LEU A 150 46.53 14.58 -6.83
CA LEU A 150 47.49 14.94 -5.78
C LEU A 150 48.18 16.23 -6.20
N THR A 151 48.18 17.23 -5.31
CA THR A 151 48.86 18.51 -5.52
C THR A 151 49.85 18.76 -4.38
N THR A 152 51.13 18.91 -4.69
CA THR A 152 52.15 19.18 -3.65
C THR A 152 52.03 20.61 -3.13
N ASP A 153 51.95 20.76 -1.80
CA ASP A 153 51.93 22.04 -1.11
C ASP A 153 53.24 22.24 -0.32
N PRO A 154 54.18 23.06 -0.83
CA PRO A 154 55.45 23.30 -0.16
C PRO A 154 55.33 24.16 1.11
N SER A 155 54.18 24.79 1.37
CA SER A 155 54.00 25.59 2.59
C SER A 155 53.80 24.74 3.84
N ARG A 156 53.21 23.55 3.65
CA ARG A 156 52.88 22.58 4.72
C ARG A 156 53.73 21.32 4.67
N ASN A 157 54.61 21.17 3.67
CA ASN A 157 55.34 19.93 3.39
C ASN A 157 54.41 18.70 3.28
N SER A 158 53.25 18.91 2.66
CA SER A 158 52.19 17.91 2.55
C SER A 158 51.60 17.94 1.15
N THR A 159 50.97 16.84 0.73
CA THR A 159 50.24 16.77 -0.52
C THR A 159 48.75 16.91 -0.25
N HIS A 160 48.11 17.86 -0.94
CA HIS A 160 46.67 17.98 -0.95
C HIS A 160 46.09 16.92 -1.90
N VAL A 161 45.34 15.98 -1.34
CA VAL A 161 44.69 14.90 -2.08
C VAL A 161 43.23 15.28 -2.29
N GLU A 162 42.78 15.29 -3.55
CA GLU A 162 41.39 15.48 -3.93
C GLU A 162 40.87 14.22 -4.63
N LEU A 163 39.89 13.57 -4.02
CA LEU A 163 39.19 12.42 -4.56
C LEU A 163 37.80 12.85 -5.03
N LEU A 164 37.63 12.84 -6.35
CA LEU A 164 36.36 13.17 -6.99
C LEU A 164 35.75 11.91 -7.59
N TYR A 165 34.53 11.57 -7.22
CA TYR A 165 33.83 10.42 -7.78
C TYR A 165 32.32 10.64 -7.90
N PRO A 166 31.71 10.21 -9.01
CA PRO A 166 30.26 10.13 -9.11
C PRO A 166 29.76 8.91 -8.33
N THR A 167 28.64 9.06 -7.64
CA THR A 167 28.02 7.98 -6.90
C THR A 167 26.50 8.06 -6.90
N ILE A 168 25.87 6.88 -6.82
CA ILE A 168 24.43 6.73 -6.67
C ILE A 168 24.14 6.32 -5.23
N TYR A 169 23.55 7.21 -4.45
CA TYR A 169 23.13 6.91 -3.08
C TYR A 169 21.69 6.43 -3.06
N LYS A 170 21.48 5.23 -2.52
CA LYS A 170 20.17 4.71 -2.12
C LYS A 170 20.10 4.69 -0.60
N TYR A 171 19.28 5.55 0.00
CA TYR A 171 19.21 5.70 1.45
C TYR A 171 17.78 5.84 1.95
N SER A 172 17.57 5.45 3.21
CA SER A 172 16.25 5.51 3.85
C SER A 172 15.86 6.96 4.16
N CYS A 173 14.62 7.34 3.84
CA CYS A 173 14.02 8.62 4.19
C CYS A 173 12.58 8.40 4.64
N LEU A 174 12.27 8.73 5.90
CA LEU A 174 10.89 8.71 6.40
C LEU A 174 10.11 9.87 5.78
N LEU A 175 9.02 9.55 5.09
CA LEU A 175 8.21 10.51 4.35
C LEU A 175 6.95 10.89 5.15
N ASP A 176 6.64 12.18 5.21
CA ASP A 176 5.44 12.69 5.85
C ASP A 176 4.34 12.96 4.80
N LEU A 177 3.34 12.07 4.74
CA LEU A 177 2.29 12.10 3.71
C LEU A 177 0.95 12.67 4.19
N ARG A 178 0.91 13.33 5.36
CA ARG A 178 -0.33 13.91 5.92
C ARG A 178 -1.08 14.80 4.93
N TYR A 179 -0.34 15.62 4.18
CA TYR A 179 -0.87 16.60 3.23
C TYR A 179 -0.71 16.19 1.76
N PHE A 180 -0.51 14.91 1.48
CA PHE A 180 -0.42 14.42 0.10
C PHE A 180 -1.62 14.91 -0.76
N PRO A 181 -1.40 15.40 -2.01
CA PRO A 181 -0.15 15.51 -2.77
C PRO A 181 0.57 16.88 -2.65
N PHE A 182 0.20 17.72 -1.68
CA PHE A 182 0.78 19.05 -1.45
C PHE A 182 1.87 19.03 -0.36
N ASP A 183 2.52 17.89 -0.20
CA ASP A 183 3.48 17.57 0.85
C ASP A 183 4.88 18.16 0.61
N ILE A 184 5.61 18.34 1.71
CA ILE A 184 7.02 18.70 1.73
C ILE A 184 7.78 17.59 2.46
N GLN A 185 8.78 17.03 1.80
CA GLN A 185 9.60 15.93 2.32
C GLN A 185 10.97 16.44 2.75
N VAL A 186 11.45 15.92 3.89
CA VAL A 186 12.73 16.30 4.49
C VAL A 186 13.59 15.05 4.61
N CYS A 187 14.50 14.86 3.66
CA CYS A 187 15.36 13.69 3.61
C CYS A 187 16.76 14.02 4.11
N THR A 188 17.27 13.22 5.05
CA THR A 188 18.58 13.44 5.69
C THR A 188 19.53 12.30 5.39
N MET A 189 20.70 12.62 4.83
CA MET A 189 21.84 11.72 4.70
C MET A 189 22.84 12.00 5.83
N VAL A 190 23.42 10.94 6.37
CA VAL A 190 24.35 11.02 7.51
C VAL A 190 25.66 10.33 7.14
N PHE A 191 26.71 11.13 6.96
CA PHE A 191 28.06 10.66 6.65
C PHE A 191 28.97 10.76 7.86
N SER A 192 29.78 9.73 8.10
CA SER A 192 30.83 9.74 9.11
C SER A 192 31.80 8.57 8.88
N SER A 193 32.85 8.53 9.69
CA SER A 193 33.74 7.38 9.79
C SER A 193 33.04 6.27 10.57
N TRP A 194 33.26 5.02 10.17
CA TRP A 194 32.74 3.87 10.93
C TRP A 194 33.71 3.43 12.03
N THR A 195 35.02 3.54 11.76
CA THR A 195 36.08 2.97 12.59
C THR A 195 36.82 4.02 13.41
N TYR A 196 37.04 5.21 12.83
CA TYR A 196 37.75 6.31 13.48
C TYR A 196 36.78 7.22 14.23
N ASP A 197 37.19 7.59 15.45
CA ASP A 197 36.56 8.68 16.18
C ASP A 197 37.07 10.04 15.68
N LYS A 198 36.61 11.12 16.30
CA LYS A 198 37.04 12.50 15.98
C LYS A 198 38.55 12.72 16.12
N ASN A 199 39.23 11.98 16.99
CA ASN A 199 40.69 12.10 17.18
C ASN A 199 41.46 11.39 16.04
N GLY A 200 40.85 10.38 15.42
CA GLY A 200 41.35 9.74 14.22
C GLY A 200 41.14 10.59 12.97
N ILE A 201 39.86 10.81 12.61
CA ILE A 201 39.43 11.54 11.41
C ILE A 201 38.40 12.59 11.84
N ASP A 202 38.64 13.85 11.47
CA ASP A 202 37.70 14.94 11.71
C ASP A 202 37.11 15.47 10.40
N TYR A 203 35.79 15.35 10.28
CA TYR A 203 35.07 15.73 9.06
C TYR A 203 34.57 17.17 9.12
N TYR A 204 34.79 17.89 8.00
CA TYR A 204 34.33 19.26 7.80
C TYR A 204 33.54 19.39 6.49
N PRO A 205 32.36 20.05 6.50
CA PRO A 205 31.67 20.34 5.25
C PRO A 205 32.37 21.51 4.54
N LYS A 206 32.65 21.38 3.23
CA LYS A 206 33.24 22.48 2.44
C LYS A 206 32.32 23.70 2.35
N SER A 207 31.01 23.45 2.28
CA SER A 207 29.95 24.44 2.21
C SER A 207 28.81 24.08 3.15
N LEU A 208 28.05 25.09 3.62
CA LEU A 208 26.88 24.89 4.49
C LEU A 208 25.62 24.40 3.72
N SER A 209 25.72 24.23 2.41
CA SER A 209 24.68 23.71 1.52
C SER A 209 25.30 22.72 0.53
N ILE A 210 24.47 21.84 -0.03
CA ILE A 210 24.86 20.94 -1.13
C ILE A 210 24.97 21.78 -2.41
N GLY A 211 26.00 21.56 -3.22
CA GLY A 211 26.12 22.26 -4.50
C GLY A 211 25.02 21.83 -5.46
N THR A 212 24.33 22.79 -6.08
CA THR A 212 23.22 22.55 -7.02
C THR A 212 23.47 23.17 -8.38
N THR A 213 24.73 23.53 -8.70
CA THR A 213 25.08 24.23 -9.94
C THR A 213 24.80 23.42 -11.20
N ASN A 214 25.01 22.11 -11.13
CA ASN A 214 24.78 21.17 -12.23
C ASN A 214 23.53 20.30 -12.00
N TYR A 215 22.59 20.74 -11.16
CA TYR A 215 21.41 19.98 -10.82
C TYR A 215 20.42 19.94 -12.00
N ILE A 216 20.07 18.73 -12.44
CA ILE A 216 18.98 18.50 -13.37
C ILE A 216 17.68 18.44 -12.56
N GLU A 217 16.76 19.36 -12.86
CA GLU A 217 15.47 19.40 -12.18
C GLU A 217 14.68 18.11 -12.38
N ASN A 218 14.16 17.57 -11.27
CA ASN A 218 13.31 16.38 -11.29
C ASN A 218 11.88 16.72 -11.78
N GLU A 219 11.28 15.81 -12.54
CA GLU A 219 9.94 15.99 -13.11
C GLU A 219 8.81 15.90 -12.07
N GLY A 220 9.02 15.17 -10.98
CA GLY A 220 8.04 14.99 -9.90
C GLY A 220 8.23 15.89 -8.68
N TRP A 221 9.41 16.46 -8.48
CA TRP A 221 9.78 17.16 -7.25
C TRP A 221 10.50 18.49 -7.49
N TYR A 222 10.10 19.52 -6.74
CA TYR A 222 10.84 20.78 -6.61
C TYR A 222 11.86 20.67 -5.48
N LEU A 223 13.11 21.04 -5.77
CA LEU A 223 14.15 21.21 -4.77
C LEU A 223 14.01 22.59 -4.12
N ILE A 224 13.58 22.66 -2.85
CA ILE A 224 13.38 23.94 -2.16
C ILE A 224 14.71 24.48 -1.63
N LYS A 225 15.42 23.66 -0.86
CA LYS A 225 16.70 24.03 -0.24
C LYS A 225 17.50 22.80 0.16
N THR A 226 18.81 22.98 0.29
CA THR A 226 19.75 21.97 0.79
C THR A 226 20.55 22.55 1.95
N VAL A 227 20.86 21.73 2.96
CA VAL A 227 21.56 22.17 4.17
C VAL A 227 22.58 21.11 4.57
N ALA A 228 23.80 21.54 4.90
CA ALA A 228 24.87 20.70 5.43
C ALA A 228 25.22 21.17 6.85
N LYS A 229 25.25 20.26 7.83
CA LYS A 229 25.59 20.55 9.23
C LYS A 229 26.57 19.53 9.77
N ARG A 230 27.56 19.98 10.53
CA ARG A 230 28.46 19.12 11.32
C ARG A 230 27.86 18.91 12.72
N ILE A 231 27.89 17.67 13.20
CA ILE A 231 27.38 17.25 14.50
C ILE A 231 28.43 16.34 15.15
N GLU A 232 28.65 16.48 16.46
CA GLU A 232 29.49 15.57 17.23
C GLU A 232 28.60 14.67 18.08
N LYS A 233 28.70 13.35 17.87
CA LYS A 233 27.88 12.36 18.59
C LYS A 233 28.75 11.36 19.34
N GLN A 234 28.41 11.08 20.59
CA GLN A 234 29.00 10.01 21.39
C GLN A 234 28.07 8.80 21.36
N TYR A 235 28.61 7.62 21.05
CA TYR A 235 27.85 6.37 20.98
C TYR A 235 28.06 5.54 22.26
N LYS A 236 27.05 4.79 22.69
CA LYS A 236 27.14 3.92 23.89
C LYS A 236 28.27 2.88 23.81
N CYS A 237 28.65 2.46 22.61
CA CYS A 237 29.74 1.51 22.38
C CYS A 237 31.13 2.06 22.72
N CYS A 238 31.28 3.39 22.70
CA CYS A 238 32.54 4.01 22.33
C CYS A 238 32.78 5.24 23.20
N PRO A 239 33.96 5.39 23.83
CA PRO A 239 34.22 6.47 24.79
C PRO A 239 34.32 7.84 24.11
N ASN A 240 34.85 7.88 22.89
CA ASN A 240 35.12 9.11 22.15
C ASN A 240 33.94 9.54 21.27
N LYS A 241 33.92 10.84 20.92
CA LYS A 241 32.92 11.42 20.02
C LYS A 241 33.30 11.17 18.56
N TYR A 242 32.31 11.03 17.71
CA TYR A 242 32.44 10.89 16.25
C TYR A 242 32.02 12.19 15.57
N ALA A 243 32.76 12.60 14.54
CA ALA A 243 32.43 13.75 13.70
C ALA A 243 31.48 13.32 12.58
N ILE A 244 30.24 13.81 12.61
CA ILE A 244 29.17 13.43 11.70
C ILE A 244 28.78 14.61 10.81
N LEU A 245 28.63 14.38 9.52
CA LEU A 245 28.08 15.34 8.57
C LEU A 245 26.64 14.95 8.20
N LYS A 246 25.71 15.86 8.50
CA LYS A 246 24.28 15.71 8.18
C LYS A 246 23.93 16.60 7.01
N PHE A 247 23.60 15.97 5.88
CA PHE A 247 23.11 16.64 4.67
C PHE A 247 21.60 16.47 4.59
N THR A 248 20.86 17.57 4.51
CA THR A 248 19.39 17.59 4.48
C THR A 248 18.90 18.22 3.19
N ILE A 249 18.02 17.51 2.50
CA ILE A 249 17.38 17.94 1.26
C ILE A 249 15.88 18.16 1.55
N TYR A 250 15.38 19.34 1.16
CA TYR A 250 13.96 19.69 1.27
C TYR A 250 13.31 19.63 -0.11
N LEU A 251 12.35 18.72 -0.27
CA LEU A 251 11.66 18.46 -1.53
C LEU A 251 10.19 18.82 -1.41
N ARG A 252 9.59 19.38 -2.47
CA ARG A 252 8.15 19.63 -2.57
C ARG A 252 7.58 18.91 -3.79
N ARG A 253 6.48 18.19 -3.62
CA ARG A 253 5.85 17.42 -4.71
C ARG A 253 5.24 18.34 -5.77
N LYS A 254 5.29 17.94 -7.04
CA LYS A 254 4.53 18.52 -8.15
C LYS A 254 3.15 17.85 -8.21
N PRO A 255 2.03 18.54 -7.85
CA PRO A 255 0.76 17.88 -7.60
C PRO A 255 -0.09 17.60 -8.86
N LEU A 256 0.24 18.18 -10.02
CA LEU A 256 -0.62 18.18 -11.21
C LEU A 256 -1.02 16.77 -11.68
N PHE A 257 -0.07 15.83 -11.69
CA PHE A 257 -0.34 14.43 -12.07
C PHE A 257 -1.42 13.80 -11.18
N TYR A 258 -1.33 14.00 -9.87
CA TYR A 258 -2.30 13.48 -8.90
C TYR A 258 -3.64 14.22 -8.98
N LEU A 259 -3.62 15.53 -9.26
CA LEU A 259 -4.86 16.28 -9.46
C LEU A 259 -5.69 15.73 -10.63
N VAL A 260 -5.04 15.44 -11.77
CA VAL A 260 -5.72 14.96 -12.98
C VAL A 260 -6.11 13.49 -12.90
N ASN A 261 -5.23 12.62 -12.36
CA ASN A 261 -5.46 11.17 -12.40
C ASN A 261 -6.16 10.61 -11.16
N LEU A 262 -6.15 11.34 -10.04
CA LEU A 262 -6.71 10.88 -8.76
C LEU A 262 -7.87 11.77 -8.31
N ILE A 263 -7.66 13.09 -8.22
CA ILE A 263 -8.66 14.00 -7.62
C ILE A 263 -9.82 14.32 -8.60
N ILE A 264 -9.54 14.55 -9.89
CA ILE A 264 -10.59 14.84 -10.87
C ILE A 264 -11.55 13.64 -11.07
N PRO A 265 -11.07 12.39 -11.28
CA PRO A 265 -11.95 11.24 -11.44
C PRO A 265 -12.81 10.97 -10.19
N THR A 266 -12.23 11.11 -8.99
CA THR A 266 -12.99 10.98 -7.73
C THR A 266 -14.07 12.07 -7.62
N ALA A 267 -13.76 13.32 -7.96
CA ALA A 267 -14.76 14.39 -8.01
C ALA A 267 -15.88 14.09 -9.02
N ILE A 268 -15.56 13.59 -10.23
CA ILE A 268 -16.55 13.24 -11.26
C ILE A 268 -17.45 12.09 -10.78
N ILE A 269 -16.89 11.02 -10.20
CA ILE A 269 -17.66 9.90 -9.67
C ILE A 269 -18.64 10.38 -8.59
N THR A 270 -18.19 11.29 -7.73
CA THR A 270 -19.06 11.84 -6.68
C THR A 270 -20.15 12.74 -7.24
N LEU A 271 -19.84 13.53 -8.28
CA LEU A 271 -20.84 14.32 -9.00
C LEU A 271 -21.89 13.42 -9.66
N ILE A 272 -21.47 12.32 -10.30
CA ILE A 272 -22.38 11.32 -10.89
C ILE A 272 -23.29 10.72 -9.81
N ALA A 273 -22.76 10.41 -8.63
CA ALA A 273 -23.56 9.90 -7.52
C ALA A 273 -24.60 10.93 -7.03
N ILE A 274 -24.20 12.20 -6.91
CA ILE A 274 -25.11 13.30 -6.51
C ILE A 274 -26.17 13.56 -7.58
N VAL A 275 -25.79 13.69 -8.85
CA VAL A 275 -26.73 13.87 -9.98
C VAL A 275 -27.69 12.69 -10.06
N GLY A 276 -27.20 11.46 -9.91
CA GLY A 276 -28.00 10.25 -9.84
C GLY A 276 -29.11 10.34 -8.79
N PHE A 277 -28.82 10.93 -7.62
CA PHE A 277 -29.82 11.19 -6.58
C PHE A 277 -30.87 12.22 -7.02
N PHE A 278 -30.44 13.33 -7.64
CA PHE A 278 -31.31 14.45 -8.05
C PHE A 278 -32.11 14.22 -9.34
N THR A 279 -31.75 13.24 -10.17
CA THR A 279 -32.53 12.92 -11.39
C THR A 279 -34.01 12.73 -11.06
N THR A 280 -34.91 13.41 -11.77
CA THR A 280 -36.35 13.32 -11.50
C THR A 280 -36.88 11.95 -11.92
N SER A 281 -37.69 11.32 -11.06
CA SER A 281 -38.39 10.08 -11.45
C SER A 281 -39.46 10.44 -12.49
N SER A 282 -39.17 10.21 -13.77
CA SER A 282 -40.19 10.29 -14.81
C SER A 282 -41.28 9.25 -14.54
N ALA A 283 -42.53 9.61 -14.84
CA ALA A 283 -43.74 8.88 -14.49
C ALA A 283 -43.91 7.50 -15.16
N SER A 284 -42.90 6.97 -15.87
CA SER A 284 -42.99 5.71 -16.62
C SER A 284 -41.77 4.77 -16.59
N GLY A 285 -40.67 5.08 -15.87
CA GLY A 285 -39.46 4.23 -15.85
C GLY A 285 -38.73 4.24 -14.51
N GLU A 286 -38.15 3.09 -14.14
CA GLU A 286 -37.89 2.63 -12.77
C GLU A 286 -36.84 3.41 -11.96
N ARG A 287 -37.18 3.70 -10.69
CA ARG A 287 -36.30 4.34 -9.70
C ARG A 287 -35.20 3.40 -9.17
N ALA A 288 -35.20 2.12 -9.59
CA ALA A 288 -34.28 1.07 -9.15
C ALA A 288 -32.85 1.25 -9.70
N GLU A 289 -32.70 1.80 -10.91
CA GLU A 289 -31.42 2.11 -11.54
C GLU A 289 -30.55 3.04 -10.69
N LYS A 290 -31.17 3.87 -9.84
CA LYS A 290 -30.47 4.75 -8.89
C LYS A 290 -29.68 3.99 -7.83
N VAL A 291 -30.21 2.85 -7.38
CA VAL A 291 -29.54 2.00 -6.38
C VAL A 291 -28.37 1.27 -7.03
N SER A 292 -28.55 0.79 -8.27
CA SER A 292 -27.50 0.17 -9.08
C SER A 292 -26.34 1.15 -9.35
N LEU A 293 -26.64 2.38 -9.78
CA LEU A 293 -25.66 3.47 -9.92
C LEU A 293 -24.94 3.78 -8.60
N GLY A 294 -25.68 3.77 -7.50
CA GLY A 294 -25.13 3.95 -6.16
C GLY A 294 -24.11 2.88 -5.73
N ILE A 295 -24.38 1.60 -6.03
CA ILE A 295 -23.45 0.51 -5.69
C ILE A 295 -22.22 0.51 -6.59
N THR A 296 -22.41 0.74 -7.89
CA THR A 296 -21.29 0.81 -8.84
C THR A 296 -20.34 1.97 -8.54
N THR A 297 -20.87 3.13 -8.13
CA THR A 297 -20.05 4.27 -7.66
C THR A 297 -19.34 3.97 -6.33
N LEU A 298 -19.98 3.27 -5.38
CA LEU A 298 -19.32 2.81 -4.14
C LEU A 298 -18.17 1.83 -4.41
N LEU A 299 -18.37 0.88 -5.31
CA LEU A 299 -17.32 -0.04 -5.74
C LEU A 299 -16.15 0.72 -6.39
N SER A 300 -16.45 1.62 -7.32
CA SER A 300 -15.42 2.42 -7.98
C SER A 300 -14.62 3.25 -6.98
N MET A 301 -15.27 3.90 -6.01
CA MET A 301 -14.58 4.64 -4.95
C MET A 301 -13.79 3.76 -4.00
N SER A 302 -14.27 2.55 -3.69
CA SER A 302 -13.54 1.60 -2.84
C SER A 302 -12.28 1.07 -3.55
N ILE A 303 -12.36 0.76 -4.84
CA ILE A 303 -11.20 0.36 -5.66
C ILE A 303 -10.21 1.52 -5.78
N LEU A 304 -10.68 2.76 -5.98
CA LEU A 304 -9.81 3.93 -6.01
C LEU A 304 -9.11 4.16 -4.66
N MET A 305 -9.79 4.01 -3.53
CA MET A 305 -9.18 4.10 -2.21
C MET A 305 -8.02 3.11 -2.07
N LEU A 306 -8.23 1.88 -2.54
CA LEU A 306 -7.26 0.80 -2.49
C LEU A 306 -6.06 1.04 -3.43
N MET A 307 -6.30 1.48 -4.66
CA MET A 307 -5.24 1.87 -5.59
C MET A 307 -4.36 3.01 -5.03
N VAL A 308 -4.98 4.01 -4.39
CA VAL A 308 -4.26 5.11 -3.74
C VAL A 308 -3.46 4.60 -2.54
N SER A 309 -4.04 3.65 -1.80
CA SER A 309 -3.41 2.99 -0.66
C SER A 309 -2.14 2.21 -1.05
N ASP A 310 -2.14 1.53 -2.19
CA ASP A 310 -0.99 0.76 -2.69
C ASP A 310 0.18 1.65 -3.14
N GLN A 311 -0.11 2.90 -3.53
CA GLN A 311 0.91 3.88 -3.91
C GLN A 311 1.53 4.61 -2.70
N MET A 312 1.02 4.37 -1.49
CA MET A 312 1.46 5.00 -0.25
C MET A 312 2.03 3.95 0.70
N PRO A 313 3.02 4.31 1.54
CA PRO A 313 3.47 3.46 2.62
C PRO A 313 2.29 3.14 3.56
N THR A 314 2.32 1.92 4.10
CA THR A 314 1.39 1.34 5.07
C THR A 314 1.53 2.02 6.44
N THR A 315 1.17 3.30 6.51
CA THR A 315 1.32 4.10 7.73
C THR A 315 0.04 4.09 8.55
N SER A 316 0.20 3.92 9.86
CA SER A 316 -0.91 3.86 10.82
C SER A 316 -0.92 5.03 11.81
N THR A 317 0.13 5.86 11.80
CA THR A 317 0.29 7.02 12.68
C THR A 317 -0.64 8.17 12.32
N PHE A 318 -1.00 8.28 11.04
CA PHE A 318 -1.95 9.26 10.53
C PHE A 318 -2.60 8.72 9.27
N ILE A 319 -3.83 9.17 9.00
CA ILE A 319 -4.50 8.92 7.72
C ILE A 319 -4.25 10.16 6.84
N PRO A 320 -3.73 9.99 5.60
CA PRO A 320 -3.56 11.11 4.67
C PRO A 320 -4.87 11.87 4.44
N LEU A 321 -4.81 13.18 4.20
CA LEU A 321 -5.99 14.01 3.96
C LEU A 321 -6.85 13.49 2.80
N ILE A 322 -6.21 12.98 1.75
CA ILE A 322 -6.91 12.33 0.63
C ILE A 322 -7.68 11.07 1.05
N GLY A 323 -7.17 10.30 2.02
CA GLY A 323 -7.85 9.16 2.59
C GLY A 323 -9.11 9.58 3.35
N TRP A 324 -9.02 10.64 4.15
CA TRP A 324 -10.20 11.25 4.80
C TRP A 324 -11.24 11.73 3.81
N PHE A 325 -10.81 12.38 2.72
CA PHE A 325 -11.70 12.82 1.64
C PHE A 325 -12.43 11.63 0.99
N ILE A 326 -11.70 10.61 0.53
CA ILE A 326 -12.29 9.43 -0.13
C ILE A 326 -13.22 8.67 0.84
N LEU A 327 -12.81 8.49 2.11
CA LEU A 327 -13.65 7.86 3.12
C LEU A 327 -14.94 8.66 3.39
N GLY A 328 -14.83 9.98 3.48
CA GLY A 328 -16.00 10.86 3.60
C GLY A 328 -16.96 10.70 2.41
N MET A 329 -16.42 10.62 1.18
CA MET A 329 -17.24 10.41 -0.01
C MET A 329 -17.91 9.03 -0.02
N ILE A 330 -17.22 7.96 0.38
CA ILE A 330 -17.82 6.62 0.51
C ILE A 330 -18.99 6.65 1.50
N VAL A 331 -18.84 7.33 2.64
CA VAL A 331 -19.89 7.48 3.65
C VAL A 331 -21.07 8.29 3.10
N VAL A 332 -20.83 9.39 2.40
CA VAL A 332 -21.89 10.21 1.78
C VAL A 332 -22.67 9.42 0.72
N ILE A 333 -21.95 8.75 -0.19
CA ILE A 333 -22.59 7.93 -1.24
C ILE A 333 -23.40 6.81 -0.58
N SER A 334 -22.86 6.14 0.45
CA SER A 334 -23.57 5.11 1.23
C SER A 334 -24.86 5.64 1.85
N MET A 335 -24.83 6.79 2.51
CA MET A 335 -26.05 7.39 3.07
C MET A 335 -27.07 7.72 1.98
N GLY A 336 -26.62 8.20 0.81
CA GLY A 336 -27.47 8.48 -0.35
C GLY A 336 -28.13 7.23 -0.95
N THR A 337 -27.38 6.13 -1.08
CA THR A 337 -27.93 4.85 -1.57
C THR A 337 -28.93 4.25 -0.59
N LEU A 338 -28.62 4.29 0.71
CA LEU A 338 -29.53 3.84 1.77
C LEU A 338 -30.84 4.64 1.77
N ALA A 339 -30.75 5.97 1.71
CA ALA A 339 -31.92 6.85 1.63
C ALA A 339 -32.77 6.55 0.37
N SER A 340 -32.12 6.34 -0.78
CA SER A 340 -32.81 5.99 -2.03
C SER A 340 -33.59 4.68 -1.91
N SER A 341 -32.97 3.65 -1.32
CA SER A 341 -33.61 2.36 -1.04
C SER A 341 -34.84 2.49 -0.12
N VAL A 342 -34.76 3.33 0.91
CA VAL A 342 -35.91 3.64 1.80
C VAL A 342 -37.02 4.36 1.06
N ILE A 343 -36.70 5.36 0.23
CA ILE A 343 -37.68 6.12 -0.54
C ILE A 343 -38.42 5.21 -1.53
N ILE A 344 -37.71 4.33 -2.24
CA ILE A 344 -38.31 3.32 -3.13
C ILE A 344 -39.29 2.44 -2.35
N THR A 345 -38.91 2.03 -1.14
CA THR A 345 -39.77 1.23 -0.27
C THR A 345 -41.06 1.97 0.09
N ILE A 346 -40.99 3.26 0.43
CA ILE A 346 -42.17 4.07 0.78
C ILE A 346 -43.08 4.27 -0.44
N GLN A 347 -42.53 4.65 -1.59
CA GLN A 347 -43.31 4.86 -2.82
C GLN A 347 -44.08 3.62 -3.22
N LYS A 348 -43.46 2.46 -3.03
CA LYS A 348 -44.10 1.20 -3.37
C LYS A 348 -45.30 0.89 -2.47
N HIS A 349 -45.22 1.20 -1.17
CA HIS A 349 -46.40 1.09 -0.29
C HIS A 349 -47.52 2.02 -0.75
N GLY A 350 -47.20 3.22 -1.24
CA GLY A 350 -48.18 4.12 -1.84
C GLY A 350 -48.89 3.55 -3.08
N LYS A 351 -48.17 2.85 -3.96
CA LYS A 351 -48.75 2.22 -5.18
C LYS A 351 -49.71 1.06 -4.86
N HIS A 352 -49.58 0.43 -3.68
CA HIS A 352 -50.44 -0.68 -3.25
C HIS A 352 -51.78 -0.22 -2.64
N GLY A 353 -51.99 1.09 -2.46
CA GLY A 353 -53.26 1.65 -1.99
C GLY A 353 -53.44 1.69 -0.48
N ASP A 354 -52.39 1.41 0.29
CA ASP A 354 -52.41 1.54 1.75
C ASP A 354 -52.32 3.02 2.15
N ARG A 355 -53.33 3.51 2.90
CA ARG A 355 -53.36 4.91 3.37
C ARG A 355 -52.23 5.16 4.39
N LEU A 356 -51.55 6.30 4.29
CA LEU A 356 -50.52 6.71 5.26
C LEU A 356 -51.14 6.88 6.67
N SER A 357 -50.41 6.42 7.69
CA SER A 357 -50.76 6.64 9.10
C SER A 357 -50.85 8.14 9.43
N LYS A 358 -51.73 8.53 10.37
CA LYS A 358 -51.89 9.94 10.83
C LYS A 358 -50.54 10.56 11.26
N ARG A 359 -49.66 9.78 11.91
CA ARG A 359 -48.31 10.23 12.28
C ARG A 359 -47.40 10.44 11.08
N ALA A 360 -47.52 9.59 10.04
CA ALA A 360 -46.74 9.73 8.81
C ALA A 360 -47.17 10.96 8.01
N VAL A 361 -48.47 11.30 7.98
CA VAL A 361 -48.97 12.52 7.34
C VAL A 361 -48.48 13.79 8.06
N GLN A 362 -48.39 13.77 9.40
CA GLN A 362 -47.78 14.85 10.18
C GLN A 362 -46.29 15.02 9.87
N ILE A 363 -45.54 13.91 9.77
CA ILE A 363 -44.13 13.91 9.38
C ILE A 363 -43.95 14.43 7.94
N VAL A 364 -44.80 14.00 7.01
CA VAL A 364 -44.77 14.49 5.61
C VAL A 364 -45.10 15.98 5.56
N SER A 365 -46.06 16.47 6.33
CA SER A 365 -46.36 17.90 6.40
C SER A 365 -45.19 18.71 6.97
N PHE A 366 -44.47 18.17 7.94
CA PHE A 366 -43.26 18.78 8.49
C PHE A 366 -42.09 18.77 7.50
N LEU A 367 -41.85 17.64 6.82
CA LEU A 367 -40.82 17.51 5.79
C LEU A 367 -41.13 18.33 4.53
N ALA A 368 -42.39 18.46 4.16
CA ALA A 368 -42.84 19.32 3.07
C ALA A 368 -42.59 20.80 3.39
N HIS A 369 -42.77 21.18 4.66
CA HIS A 369 -42.43 22.53 5.13
C HIS A 369 -40.92 22.80 5.08
N ILE A 370 -40.09 21.81 5.44
CA ILE A 370 -38.62 21.89 5.34
C ILE A 370 -38.13 21.90 3.89
N SER A 371 -38.75 21.09 3.02
CA SER A 371 -38.34 20.92 1.62
C SER A 371 -38.98 21.93 0.65
N CYS A 372 -39.76 22.89 1.16
CA CYS A 372 -40.52 23.86 0.37
C CYS A 372 -41.40 23.20 -0.72
N THR A 373 -41.91 22.00 -0.47
CA THR A 373 -42.80 21.29 -1.39
C THR A 373 -44.24 21.38 -0.90
N TYR A 374 -45.21 21.43 -1.82
CA TYR A 374 -46.62 21.46 -1.44
C TYR A 374 -47.13 20.04 -1.15
N VAL A 375 -47.83 19.88 -0.04
CA VAL A 375 -48.57 18.63 0.23
C VAL A 375 -49.82 18.62 -0.67
N PRO A 376 -50.00 17.61 -1.54
CA PRO A 376 -51.15 17.59 -2.43
C PRO A 376 -52.46 17.44 -1.65
N ILE A 377 -53.51 18.12 -2.14
CA ILE A 377 -54.78 18.38 -1.43
C ILE A 377 -55.49 17.09 -0.95
N HIS A 378 -55.32 15.96 -1.66
CA HIS A 378 -55.92 14.67 -1.32
C HIS A 378 -55.39 14.05 -0.01
N LEU A 379 -54.20 14.45 0.45
CA LEU A 379 -53.65 14.05 1.75
C LEU A 379 -54.16 14.92 2.90
N GLN A 380 -54.68 16.12 2.62
CA GLN A 380 -55.26 17.04 3.61
C GLN A 380 -56.77 16.82 3.83
N THR A 381 -57.50 16.31 2.83
CA THR A 381 -58.96 16.09 2.94
C THR A 381 -59.33 14.80 3.67
N GLY A 382 -58.49 13.76 3.61
CA GLY A 382 -58.74 12.47 4.26
C GLY A 382 -58.76 12.49 5.80
N THR A 383 -58.31 13.57 6.43
CA THR A 383 -58.39 13.75 7.89
C THR A 383 -59.75 14.27 8.37
N LYS A 384 -60.57 14.88 7.49
CA LYS A 384 -61.87 15.45 7.88
C LYS A 384 -63.02 14.42 7.91
N GLU A 385 -62.87 13.30 7.21
CA GLU A 385 -63.93 12.28 7.08
C GLU A 385 -63.97 11.28 8.26
N PHE A 386 -63.08 11.43 9.24
CA PHE A 386 -62.97 10.53 10.40
C PHE A 386 -63.82 10.94 11.61
N ASP A 387 -64.40 12.15 11.61
CA ASP A 387 -65.14 12.67 12.77
C ASP A 387 -66.66 12.45 12.66
N GLU A 388 -67.19 11.88 11.56
CA GLU A 388 -68.63 11.65 11.39
C GLU A 388 -68.97 10.27 10.81
N VAL A 389 -68.75 9.19 11.56
CA VAL A 389 -69.49 7.93 11.34
C VAL A 389 -69.76 7.22 12.68
N PRO A 390 -71.03 7.07 13.13
CA PRO A 390 -71.35 6.29 14.32
C PRO A 390 -71.28 4.78 14.06
N ARG A 391 -70.79 4.02 15.05
CA ARG A 391 -70.66 2.55 15.00
C ARG A 391 -72.03 1.87 14.90
N PRO A 392 -72.23 0.86 14.02
CA PRO A 392 -73.45 0.05 14.05
C PRO A 392 -73.27 -1.18 14.96
N SER A 393 -74.15 -1.30 15.96
CA SER A 393 -74.47 -2.56 16.63
C SER A 393 -75.39 -3.41 15.75
N SER A 394 -75.02 -4.68 15.59
CA SER A 394 -75.84 -5.86 15.22
C SER A 394 -77.21 -5.62 14.59
N PHE A 395 -77.42 -6.02 13.33
CA PHE A 395 -78.76 -6.41 12.88
C PHE A 395 -78.76 -7.43 11.72
N GLN A 396 -79.74 -8.32 11.82
CA GLN A 396 -80.17 -9.43 10.96
C GLN A 396 -80.34 -9.08 9.46
N TYR A 397 -80.10 -10.08 8.61
CA TYR A 397 -80.55 -10.09 7.22
C TYR A 397 -82.08 -10.05 7.09
N PRO A 398 -82.58 -9.33 6.09
CA PRO A 398 -83.54 -9.99 5.20
C PRO A 398 -83.17 -9.85 3.72
N SER A 399 -83.50 -10.90 2.99
CA SER A 399 -83.54 -11.00 1.54
C SER A 399 -84.58 -10.06 0.92
N ARG A 400 -84.14 -9.18 -0.01
CA ARG A 400 -84.82 -8.68 -1.23
C ARG A 400 -84.47 -7.20 -1.49
N LEU A 401 -83.55 -6.94 -2.43
CA LEU A 401 -83.56 -5.70 -3.22
C LEU A 401 -82.78 -5.82 -4.54
N SER A 402 -83.12 -6.82 -5.37
CA SER A 402 -82.64 -6.89 -6.75
C SER A 402 -83.57 -6.07 -7.68
N ARG A 403 -83.42 -4.74 -7.68
CA ARG A 403 -83.78 -3.84 -8.81
C ARG A 403 -83.63 -2.39 -8.37
N LYS A 404 -82.46 -1.81 -8.66
CA LYS A 404 -82.21 -0.42 -9.08
C LYS A 404 -80.74 -0.08 -8.86
N LEU A 405 -79.91 -0.49 -9.81
CA LEU A 405 -78.60 0.14 -10.06
C LEU A 405 -78.14 -0.18 -11.49
N SER A 406 -79.06 -0.01 -12.45
CA SER A 406 -78.78 -0.06 -13.89
C SER A 406 -78.95 1.31 -14.56
N SER A 407 -78.82 2.41 -13.80
CA SER A 407 -79.07 3.77 -14.28
C SER A 407 -78.00 4.78 -13.87
N PHE A 408 -76.75 4.35 -13.67
CA PHE A 408 -75.63 5.28 -13.41
C PHE A 408 -74.38 5.07 -14.29
N ASN A 409 -74.32 4.02 -15.14
CA ASN A 409 -73.21 3.80 -16.08
C ASN A 409 -73.59 4.14 -17.53
N LYS A 410 -74.20 5.30 -17.76
CA LYS A 410 -74.59 5.73 -19.13
C LYS A 410 -74.23 7.17 -19.49
N LEU A 411 -73.20 7.72 -18.86
CA LEU A 411 -72.53 8.96 -19.27
C LEU A 411 -71.03 8.75 -19.07
N PHE A 412 -70.23 9.09 -20.08
CA PHE A 412 -68.80 8.74 -20.28
C PHE A 412 -68.54 7.38 -20.95
N GLU A 413 -69.08 7.24 -22.15
CA GLU A 413 -68.45 6.46 -23.21
C GLU A 413 -68.73 7.16 -24.54
N GLU A 414 -67.86 8.07 -24.98
CA GLU A 414 -67.75 8.40 -26.40
C GLU A 414 -66.33 8.86 -26.76
N SER A 415 -65.83 8.25 -27.84
CA SER A 415 -64.59 8.50 -28.59
C SER A 415 -63.31 7.78 -28.13
N SER A 416 -63.21 6.55 -28.65
CA SER A 416 -62.00 5.75 -28.84
C SER A 416 -61.24 6.16 -30.10
N PHE A 417 -59.91 6.19 -29.98
CA PHE A 417 -58.89 5.65 -30.91
C PHE A 417 -58.72 6.24 -32.32
N CYS A 418 -57.50 6.71 -32.62
CA CYS A 418 -56.83 6.51 -33.91
C CYS A 418 -55.30 6.53 -33.74
N GLU A 419 -54.67 5.44 -34.16
CA GLU A 419 -53.25 5.27 -34.44
C GLU A 419 -53.12 5.31 -35.96
N TYR A 420 -52.23 6.14 -36.54
CA TYR A 420 -51.85 5.97 -37.95
C TYR A 420 -50.43 6.45 -38.27
N THR A 421 -49.88 5.72 -39.23
CA THR A 421 -48.54 5.65 -39.81
C THR A 421 -48.16 6.84 -40.70
N THR A 422 -46.86 7.08 -40.91
CA THR A 422 -46.33 8.02 -41.90
C THR A 422 -45.45 7.35 -42.95
N LYS A 423 -45.80 7.48 -44.23
CA LYS A 423 -44.92 7.31 -45.41
C LYS A 423 -45.41 8.21 -46.55
N GLN A 424 -44.45 8.93 -47.17
CA GLN A 424 -44.36 9.47 -48.56
C GLN A 424 -45.63 10.09 -49.21
N ALA A 425 -45.64 11.13 -50.03
CA ALA A 425 -44.73 12.18 -50.49
C ALA A 425 -45.50 13.00 -51.55
N ASP A 426 -44.89 14.14 -51.93
CA ASP A 426 -45.04 14.91 -53.17
C ASP A 426 -46.15 15.99 -53.29
N LYS A 427 -45.63 17.23 -53.34
CA LYS A 427 -45.86 18.31 -54.32
C LYS A 427 -47.30 18.71 -54.65
N ASP A 428 -47.64 19.98 -54.39
CA ASP A 428 -47.24 21.05 -55.32
C ASP A 428 -47.39 22.47 -54.74
N SER A 429 -46.54 23.33 -55.31
CA SER A 429 -46.41 24.78 -55.17
C SER A 429 -47.67 25.53 -55.71
N LYS A 430 -47.94 26.84 -55.58
CA LYS A 430 -47.22 28.12 -55.35
C LYS A 430 -48.34 29.21 -55.26
N LYS A 431 -48.30 30.18 -54.32
CA LYS A 431 -47.87 31.60 -54.50
C LYS A 431 -48.95 32.50 -55.18
N ILE A 432 -49.33 33.68 -54.68
CA ILE A 432 -48.66 35.02 -54.82
C ILE A 432 -49.58 36.06 -54.12
N SER A 433 -49.15 36.96 -53.22
CA SER A 433 -48.56 38.31 -53.45
C SER A 433 -48.43 39.01 -52.07
N LYS A 434 -47.52 39.94 -51.72
CA LYS A 434 -46.46 40.76 -52.36
C LYS A 434 -45.63 41.42 -51.21
N LEU A 435 -44.28 41.35 -51.16
CA LEU A 435 -43.26 42.37 -51.57
C LEU A 435 -42.71 43.19 -50.35
N HIS A 436 -41.42 43.47 -50.07
CA HIS A 436 -40.15 43.55 -50.84
C HIS A 436 -38.87 43.56 -49.92
N ILE A 437 -37.77 42.86 -50.35
CA ILE A 437 -36.30 43.21 -50.41
C ILE A 437 -35.54 43.56 -49.10
N CYS A 438 -34.27 43.19 -48.80
CA CYS A 438 -33.13 42.32 -49.24
C CYS A 438 -31.93 42.66 -48.26
N PRO A 439 -30.71 42.07 -48.33
CA PRO A 439 -30.27 40.70 -48.65
C PRO A 439 -29.23 40.09 -47.65
N ASP A 440 -29.19 38.74 -47.65
CA ASP A 440 -28.07 37.76 -47.62
C ASP A 440 -26.76 37.95 -46.80
N VAL A 441 -26.37 36.94 -46.01
CA VAL A 441 -25.37 35.87 -46.34
C VAL A 441 -24.99 35.01 -45.10
N GLU A 442 -25.11 33.67 -45.27
CA GLU A 442 -24.44 32.48 -44.68
C GLU A 442 -24.03 32.26 -43.20
N ASN A 443 -24.37 31.03 -42.77
CA ASN A 443 -23.61 30.03 -41.99
C ASN A 443 -23.73 29.92 -40.44
N LYS A 444 -24.20 28.71 -40.06
CA LYS A 444 -23.77 27.78 -38.99
C LYS A 444 -23.78 28.16 -37.48
N ASN A 445 -24.50 27.28 -36.77
CA ASN A 445 -24.20 26.64 -35.47
C ASN A 445 -24.38 27.43 -34.14
N LEU A 446 -24.66 26.63 -33.11
CA LEU A 446 -24.87 26.88 -31.67
C LEU A 446 -26.26 27.44 -31.29
N GLU A 447 -27.08 26.68 -30.57
CA GLU A 447 -26.99 26.25 -29.16
C GLU A 447 -27.30 27.37 -28.15
N ASP A 448 -28.35 27.06 -27.38
CA ASP A 448 -28.70 27.46 -26.04
C ASP A 448 -29.62 28.67 -25.74
N GLU A 449 -30.77 28.25 -25.19
CA GLU A 449 -31.54 28.80 -24.07
C GLU A 449 -32.23 30.16 -24.18
N CYS A 450 -33.54 30.14 -23.91
CA CYS A 450 -34.17 31.13 -23.03
C CYS A 450 -35.44 30.54 -22.41
N HIS A 451 -35.38 30.26 -21.10
CA HIS A 451 -36.57 30.15 -20.26
C HIS A 451 -37.09 31.56 -19.92
N CYS A 452 -38.40 31.71 -20.07
CA CYS A 452 -39.17 32.90 -19.79
C CYS A 452 -39.17 33.30 -18.31
N SER A 453 -39.20 34.60 -18.05
CA SER A 453 -40.04 35.16 -16.99
C SER A 453 -40.46 36.58 -17.35
N PRO A 454 -41.65 37.01 -16.92
CA PRO A 454 -41.79 38.41 -16.53
C PRO A 454 -42.63 38.56 -15.25
N THR A 455 -42.32 39.58 -14.44
CA THR A 455 -43.30 40.58 -13.98
C THR A 455 -42.61 41.76 -13.28
N ASN A 456 -43.17 42.95 -13.54
CA ASN A 456 -42.70 44.31 -13.26
C ASN A 456 -42.81 44.73 -11.77
N TYR A 457 -42.07 45.78 -11.35
CA TYR A 457 -42.62 47.10 -10.95
C TYR A 457 -41.53 48.18 -10.71
N ALA A 458 -41.80 49.37 -11.28
CA ALA A 458 -41.53 50.75 -10.83
C ALA A 458 -40.12 51.43 -10.91
N TYR A 459 -40.01 52.28 -11.94
CA TYR A 459 -39.29 53.55 -12.20
C TYR A 459 -38.37 54.25 -11.17
N ALA A 460 -37.18 54.67 -11.68
CA ALA A 460 -36.62 56.04 -11.80
C ALA A 460 -35.08 55.96 -11.81
N GLY A 461 -34.26 56.62 -12.64
CA GLY A 461 -34.39 57.50 -13.79
C GLY A 461 -32.96 57.88 -14.25
N VAL A 462 -32.79 58.04 -15.57
CA VAL A 462 -31.88 58.99 -16.26
C VAL A 462 -30.35 58.83 -16.10
N SER A 463 -29.71 58.29 -17.16
CA SER A 463 -28.80 58.98 -18.12
C SER A 463 -27.52 58.21 -18.52
N ASN A 464 -27.49 57.94 -19.83
CA ASN A 464 -26.41 58.11 -20.80
C ASN A 464 -25.10 57.28 -20.70
N ALA A 465 -25.12 56.18 -21.46
CA ALA A 465 -24.49 56.05 -22.79
C ALA A 465 -22.98 56.30 -22.98
N THR A 466 -22.35 55.27 -23.58
CA THR A 466 -21.34 55.32 -24.68
C THR A 466 -19.91 55.79 -24.31
N THR A 467 -18.80 55.20 -24.74
CA THR A 467 -18.48 54.24 -25.82
C THR A 467 -16.99 53.86 -25.75
N LEU A 468 -16.70 52.60 -26.13
CA LEU A 468 -15.64 52.09 -27.02
C LEU A 468 -14.17 52.60 -26.95
N ALA A 469 -13.29 51.60 -26.82
CA ALA A 469 -12.19 51.24 -27.74
C ALA A 469 -10.75 51.80 -27.55
N GLU A 470 -9.84 50.82 -27.37
CA GLU A 470 -8.60 50.56 -28.13
C GLU A 470 -7.26 51.31 -27.87
N VAL A 471 -6.20 50.47 -27.93
CA VAL A 471 -4.79 50.68 -28.31
C VAL A 471 -3.73 51.01 -27.22
N ALA A 472 -2.95 49.95 -26.93
CA ALA A 472 -1.48 49.79 -26.87
C ALA A 472 -0.53 50.68 -26.01
N GLN A 473 0.34 49.92 -25.32
CA GLN A 473 1.79 50.09 -25.09
C GLN A 473 2.36 51.03 -24.00
N ALA A 474 2.82 50.37 -22.93
CA ALA A 474 4.15 50.41 -22.30
C ALA A 474 4.59 51.55 -21.35
N ASN A 475 4.92 51.08 -20.13
CA ASN A 475 5.90 51.54 -19.13
C ASN A 475 5.57 52.72 -18.20
N LEU A 476 5.30 52.41 -16.92
CA LEU A 476 6.22 52.74 -15.79
C LEU A 476 5.85 51.94 -14.52
N GLU A 477 6.85 51.34 -13.88
CA GLU A 477 6.83 50.78 -12.53
C GLU A 477 6.67 51.89 -11.46
N GLN A 478 5.93 51.63 -10.38
CA GLN A 478 6.39 51.76 -8.98
C GLN A 478 5.25 51.60 -7.95
N TYR A 479 5.63 51.06 -6.78
CA TYR A 479 4.92 50.97 -5.50
C TYR A 479 3.87 49.86 -5.30
N LEU A 480 4.25 48.80 -4.57
CA LEU A 480 3.92 48.65 -3.15
C LEU A 480 4.58 47.41 -2.53
N ASP A 481 5.39 47.66 -1.49
CA ASP A 481 6.01 46.67 -0.60
C ASP A 481 5.01 46.01 0.38
N PRO A 482 5.35 44.85 0.96
CA PRO A 482 4.49 44.06 1.84
C PRO A 482 4.64 44.41 3.33
N LEU A 483 3.53 44.26 4.06
CA LEU A 483 3.43 44.37 5.52
C LEU A 483 4.03 43.14 6.23
N ASN A 484 4.99 43.39 7.12
CA ASN A 484 5.45 42.50 8.20
C ASN A 484 4.78 42.93 9.51
N LEU A 485 4.29 41.97 10.31
CA LEU A 485 4.08 42.10 11.76
C LEU A 485 4.43 40.77 12.46
N PRO A 486 4.86 40.80 13.74
CA PRO A 486 5.90 39.93 14.27
C PRO A 486 5.39 38.86 15.25
N TYR A 487 6.26 37.89 15.50
CA TYR A 487 6.10 36.79 16.47
C TYR A 487 6.63 37.22 17.85
N HIS A 488 5.88 36.90 18.90
CA HIS A 488 6.24 37.05 20.31
C HIS A 488 6.93 35.77 20.80
N ASP A 489 8.10 35.91 21.41
CA ASP A 489 8.71 34.89 22.28
C ASP A 489 8.77 35.45 23.71
N GLU A 490 8.31 34.65 24.68
CA GLU A 490 8.52 34.86 26.12
C GLU A 490 9.65 33.92 26.58
N GLU A 491 10.75 34.49 27.07
CA GLU A 491 11.73 33.79 27.93
C GLU A 491 11.99 34.64 29.18
N GLU A 492 11.90 34.00 30.34
CA GLU A 492 12.15 34.58 31.66
C GLU A 492 13.65 34.77 31.93
N HIS A 493 13.95 35.92 32.52
CA HIS A 493 15.26 36.35 33.01
C HIS A 493 15.77 35.54 34.21
N LEU A 494 17.10 35.34 34.27
CA LEU A 494 17.88 35.52 35.49
C LEU A 494 19.27 36.09 35.15
N THR A 495 19.66 37.07 35.95
CA THR A 495 20.67 38.12 35.75
C THR A 495 22.10 37.72 36.12
N GLY A 496 23.09 38.33 35.45
CA GLY A 496 24.48 38.36 35.89
C GLY A 496 25.32 39.31 35.04
N SER A 497 25.63 40.48 35.62
CA SER A 497 26.24 41.69 35.04
C SER A 497 27.77 41.64 34.92
N GLU A 498 28.28 42.55 34.09
CA GLU A 498 29.62 43.20 34.00
C GLU A 498 30.30 42.97 32.64
N ALA A 499 30.10 43.83 31.64
CA ALA A 499 30.51 45.23 31.47
C ALA A 499 31.96 45.40 30.97
N ASP A 500 32.01 46.11 29.84
CA ASP A 500 33.08 46.96 29.28
C ASP A 500 33.73 46.47 27.99
N THR A 501 33.15 46.83 26.83
CA THR A 501 33.26 48.11 26.09
C THR A 501 34.62 48.31 25.40
N VAL A 502 34.55 48.47 24.07
CA VAL A 502 35.06 49.61 23.28
C VAL A 502 35.50 49.15 21.87
N SER A 503 34.54 49.33 20.95
CA SER A 503 34.61 49.85 19.57
C SER A 503 35.77 49.48 18.62
N GLN A 504 35.35 48.82 17.53
CA GLN A 504 35.39 49.30 16.14
C GLN A 504 36.31 50.52 15.83
N THR A 505 37.16 50.41 14.80
CA THR A 505 36.86 50.88 13.42
C THR A 505 38.12 50.96 12.53
N VAL A 506 38.02 50.31 11.36
CA VAL A 506 38.18 50.90 10.01
C VAL A 506 39.60 51.27 9.48
N SER A 507 39.95 50.49 8.44
CA SER A 507 40.52 50.87 7.13
C SER A 507 42.01 51.19 6.92
N THR A 508 42.57 50.35 6.04
CA THR A 508 43.26 50.67 4.76
C THR A 508 44.69 51.21 4.72
N SER A 509 45.46 50.48 3.91
CA SER A 509 46.45 50.91 2.92
C SER A 509 47.95 50.86 3.29
N SER A 510 48.57 49.83 2.69
CA SER A 510 49.83 49.80 1.94
C SER A 510 51.07 50.62 2.37
N ASN A 511 52.17 49.85 2.42
CA ASN A 511 53.50 50.09 1.83
C ASN A 511 54.64 50.71 2.65
N ARG A 512 55.76 49.96 2.59
CA ARG A 512 57.20 50.29 2.72
C ARG A 512 57.87 50.26 4.11
N LYS A 513 58.54 49.11 4.33
CA LYS A 513 59.94 48.88 4.77
C LYS A 513 60.62 50.01 5.57
N PHE A 514 61.01 49.67 6.81
CA PHE A 514 62.26 50.15 7.43
C PHE A 514 63.05 48.97 8.03
N LYS A 515 64.37 49.05 7.85
CA LYS A 515 65.41 48.08 8.21
C LYS A 515 65.84 48.21 9.67
N ASN A 516 66.29 47.07 10.21
CA ASN A 516 67.41 46.84 11.13
C ASN A 516 67.40 47.52 12.51
N THR A 517 67.48 46.69 13.57
CA THR A 517 68.71 46.66 14.38
C THR A 517 68.92 45.30 15.05
N GLN A 518 70.12 44.76 14.85
CA GLN A 518 70.65 43.50 15.35
C GLN A 518 71.96 43.82 16.06
N LYS A 519 72.20 43.23 17.23
CA LYS A 519 73.49 42.87 17.88
C LYS A 519 73.22 42.68 19.39
N ARG A 520 73.79 41.72 20.10
CA ARG A 520 75.19 41.27 20.07
C ARG A 520 75.35 39.97 20.87
N VAL A 521 76.00 38.95 20.29
CA VAL A 521 77.00 38.11 20.99
C VAL A 521 78.09 37.74 19.98
N ASN A 522 79.32 38.19 20.26
CA ASN A 522 80.59 37.76 19.67
C ASN A 522 81.16 36.66 20.60
N SER A 523 82.08 35.74 20.28
CA SER A 523 82.86 35.32 19.10
C SER A 523 83.81 34.22 19.59
N PHE A 524 84.07 33.15 18.83
CA PHE A 524 85.36 32.44 18.86
C PHE A 524 85.59 31.73 17.52
N LYS A 525 86.81 31.86 16.97
CA LYS A 525 87.27 31.37 15.64
C LYS A 525 87.81 29.93 15.71
N ILE A 526 87.83 29.25 14.55
CA ILE A 526 88.87 28.36 13.93
C ILE A 526 88.17 27.30 13.03
N PRO A 527 88.70 26.79 11.90
CA PRO A 527 89.52 27.36 10.81
C PRO A 527 88.81 27.25 9.43
N GLN A 528 89.47 27.74 8.36
CA GLN A 528 89.05 27.48 6.99
C GLN A 528 89.23 26.00 6.62
N ILE A 529 88.20 25.39 6.05
CA ILE A 529 88.27 24.15 5.26
C ILE A 529 87.55 24.44 3.94
N ASP A 530 88.19 24.01 2.87
CA ASP A 530 87.91 24.28 1.48
C ASP A 530 86.44 24.08 1.06
N ASN A 531 86.05 24.88 0.06
CA ASN A 531 84.82 24.73 -0.70
C ASN A 531 84.74 23.32 -1.33
N PHE A 532 84.12 22.39 -0.62
CA PHE A 532 83.37 21.30 -1.23
C PHE A 532 81.89 21.71 -1.20
N THR A 533 81.40 22.18 -2.35
CA THR A 533 79.98 22.04 -2.66
C THR A 533 79.66 20.55 -2.62
N LYS A 534 79.21 20.05 -1.46
CA LYS A 534 78.48 18.79 -1.39
C LYS A 534 77.24 19.00 -2.24
N VAL A 535 77.28 18.49 -3.47
CA VAL A 535 76.09 17.98 -4.14
C VAL A 535 75.53 16.96 -3.15
N ILE A 536 74.51 17.35 -2.40
CA ILE A 536 73.75 16.38 -1.61
C ILE A 536 73.13 15.46 -2.66
N ASP A 537 73.58 14.22 -2.67
CA ASP A 537 73.08 13.21 -3.58
C ASP A 537 71.60 13.02 -3.24
N HIS A 538 70.69 13.27 -4.21
CA HIS A 538 69.25 13.10 -4.01
C HIS A 538 68.92 11.68 -3.49
N ASP A 539 69.76 10.70 -3.83
CA ASP A 539 69.69 9.32 -3.36
C ASP A 539 70.01 9.17 -1.86
N GLU A 540 70.85 10.03 -1.29
CA GLU A 540 71.21 10.00 0.13
C GLU A 540 70.11 10.63 1.00
N GLU A 541 69.54 11.76 0.57
CA GLU A 541 68.37 12.39 1.20
C GLU A 541 67.13 11.47 1.12
N TYR A 542 66.91 10.83 -0.04
CA TYR A 542 65.86 9.83 -0.23
C TYR A 542 66.03 8.62 0.71
N ARG A 543 67.24 8.06 0.83
CA ARG A 543 67.52 6.94 1.75
C ARG A 543 67.31 7.31 3.22
N VAL A 544 67.66 8.54 3.62
CA VAL A 544 67.43 9.04 4.98
C VAL A 544 65.93 9.21 5.25
N SER A 545 65.18 9.80 4.31
CA SER A 545 63.73 9.97 4.40
C SER A 545 62.99 8.62 4.44
N LYS A 546 63.36 7.66 3.59
CA LYS A 546 62.78 6.31 3.60
C LYS A 546 63.03 5.57 4.91
N ARG A 547 64.25 5.65 5.46
CA ARG A 547 64.54 5.09 6.81
C ARG A 547 63.76 5.79 7.92
N ALA A 548 63.58 7.11 7.83
CA ALA A 548 62.78 7.84 8.81
C ALA A 548 61.31 7.40 8.73
N TYR A 549 60.77 7.23 7.53
CA TYR A 549 59.42 6.70 7.28
C TYR A 549 59.23 5.28 7.83
N GLU A 550 60.12 4.35 7.46
CA GLU A 550 60.06 2.96 7.90
C GLU A 550 60.23 2.81 9.43
N ASN A 551 60.85 3.79 10.08
CA ASN A 551 61.03 3.82 11.53
C ASN A 551 59.88 4.49 12.29
N LEU A 552 58.87 5.07 11.61
CA LEU A 552 57.68 5.57 12.31
C LEU A 552 57.07 4.45 13.16
N PRO A 553 56.68 4.73 14.41
CA PRO A 553 56.14 3.72 15.31
C PRO A 553 54.90 3.00 14.76
N SER A 554 53.95 3.72 14.15
CA SER A 554 52.70 3.17 13.63
C SER A 554 52.90 2.27 12.40
N ILE A 555 53.77 2.68 11.48
CA ILE A 555 54.14 1.91 10.28
C ILE A 555 54.98 0.69 10.66
N ARG A 556 55.99 0.88 11.53
CA ARG A 556 56.81 -0.21 12.06
C ARG A 556 55.96 -1.25 12.77
N LEU A 557 55.04 -0.81 13.64
CA LEU A 557 54.11 -1.69 14.33
C LEU A 557 53.26 -2.49 13.34
N THR A 558 52.64 -1.82 12.36
CA THR A 558 51.78 -2.47 11.36
C THR A 558 52.54 -3.52 10.55
N ARG A 559 53.77 -3.18 10.11
CA ARG A 559 54.64 -4.10 9.37
C ARG A 559 55.08 -5.30 10.21
N ASP A 560 55.40 -5.08 11.49
CA ASP A 560 55.85 -6.13 12.40
C ASP A 560 54.71 -7.10 12.75
N LEU A 561 53.51 -6.55 13.00
CA LEU A 561 52.28 -7.31 13.28
C LEU A 561 51.85 -8.16 12.06
N LEU A 562 51.83 -7.55 10.87
CA LEU A 562 51.37 -8.19 9.63
C LEU A 562 52.50 -8.90 8.87
N SER A 563 53.66 -9.09 9.50
CA SER A 563 54.77 -9.76 8.83
C SER A 563 54.38 -11.20 8.46
N PRO A 564 54.59 -11.64 7.21
CA PRO A 564 54.16 -12.97 6.74
C PRO A 564 54.89 -14.12 7.44
N LYS A 565 55.98 -13.81 8.17
CA LYS A 565 56.69 -14.78 9.02
C LYS A 565 55.98 -15.00 10.36
N ARG A 566 55.16 -14.04 10.81
CA ARG A 566 54.52 -14.01 12.12
C ARG A 566 53.02 -14.30 12.05
N TYR A 567 52.33 -13.75 11.06
CA TYR A 567 50.88 -13.78 10.97
C TYR A 567 50.41 -14.30 9.60
N ASP A 568 49.55 -15.32 9.62
CA ASP A 568 48.87 -15.85 8.44
C ASP A 568 47.36 -15.74 8.66
N THR A 569 46.68 -14.98 7.80
CA THR A 569 45.24 -14.70 7.91
C THR A 569 44.36 -15.91 7.70
N ARG A 570 44.89 -17.04 7.21
CA ARG A 570 44.12 -18.26 6.96
C ARG A 570 44.01 -19.16 8.19
N ILE A 571 44.83 -18.91 9.21
CA ILE A 571 44.95 -19.78 10.38
C ILE A 571 44.28 -19.12 11.58
N ARG A 572 43.47 -19.89 12.32
CA ARG A 572 42.82 -19.43 13.55
C ARG A 572 43.89 -18.96 14.57
N PRO A 573 43.76 -17.76 15.16
CA PRO A 573 44.79 -17.14 15.99
C PRO A 573 44.78 -17.66 17.43
N VAL A 574 45.17 -18.92 17.62
CA VAL A 574 45.36 -19.54 18.94
C VAL A 574 46.70 -20.25 19.01
N THR A 575 47.43 -20.08 20.12
CA THR A 575 48.69 -20.80 20.35
C THR A 575 48.47 -22.28 20.67
N ASN A 576 47.37 -22.59 21.36
CA ASN A 576 46.95 -23.96 21.65
C ASN A 576 45.66 -24.30 20.89
N HIS A 577 45.78 -25.09 19.83
CA HIS A 577 44.65 -25.50 19.00
C HIS A 577 43.58 -26.31 19.75
N SER A 578 43.89 -26.89 20.91
CA SER A 578 42.91 -27.60 21.74
C SER A 578 41.93 -26.67 22.46
N LYS A 579 42.23 -25.37 22.56
CA LYS A 579 41.33 -24.37 23.14
C LYS A 579 40.42 -23.79 22.06
N SER A 580 39.16 -23.56 22.40
CA SER A 580 38.23 -22.82 21.54
C SER A 580 38.52 -21.32 21.60
N LEU A 581 38.34 -20.64 20.47
CA LEU A 581 38.40 -19.19 20.40
C LEU A 581 37.03 -18.63 20.77
N LYS A 582 36.98 -17.79 21.79
CA LYS A 582 35.73 -17.15 22.24
C LYS A 582 35.44 -15.92 21.40
N ILE A 583 34.27 -15.90 20.78
CA ILE A 583 33.80 -14.81 19.93
C ILE A 583 32.58 -14.19 20.60
N HIS A 584 32.64 -12.89 20.85
CA HIS A 584 31.53 -12.13 21.39
C HIS A 584 30.83 -11.33 20.29
N ILE A 585 29.53 -11.56 20.09
CA ILE A 585 28.69 -10.86 19.12
C ILE A 585 27.74 -9.92 19.85
N SER A 586 27.69 -8.68 19.38
CA SER A 586 26.70 -7.68 19.78
C SER A 586 26.02 -7.15 18.53
N MET A 587 24.71 -6.90 18.62
CA MET A 587 23.91 -6.38 17.52
C MET A 587 23.21 -5.09 17.94
N THR A 588 23.05 -4.18 16.99
CA THR A 588 22.19 -2.99 17.15
C THR A 588 21.23 -2.94 15.97
N LEU A 589 19.92 -2.90 16.25
CA LEU A 589 18.91 -2.73 15.20
C LEU A 589 18.84 -1.25 14.83
N TYR A 590 19.13 -0.92 13.57
CA TYR A 590 19.05 0.45 13.06
C TYR A 590 17.67 0.76 12.49
N GLN A 591 17.14 -0.12 11.63
CA GLN A 591 15.84 0.07 10.99
C GLN A 591 15.24 -1.28 10.55
N ILE A 592 13.91 -1.39 10.61
CA ILE A 592 13.14 -2.41 9.86
C ILE A 592 12.84 -1.81 8.49
N ILE A 593 13.44 -2.36 7.44
CA ILE A 593 13.31 -1.84 6.08
C ILE A 593 11.97 -2.28 5.49
N GLU A 594 11.69 -3.57 5.53
CA GLU A 594 10.50 -4.16 4.92
C GLU A 594 10.17 -5.46 5.65
N VAL A 595 8.88 -5.70 5.88
CA VAL A 595 8.33 -7.02 6.21
C VAL A 595 7.55 -7.46 4.98
N ASN A 596 7.98 -8.53 4.33
CA ASN A 596 7.34 -9.03 3.13
C ASN A 596 6.50 -10.25 3.47
N GLU A 597 5.19 -10.03 3.64
CA GLU A 597 4.23 -11.08 3.97
C GLU A 597 4.14 -12.18 2.91
N PRO A 598 3.94 -11.88 1.60
CA PRO A 598 3.78 -12.94 0.61
C PRO A 598 5.04 -13.79 0.44
N ALA A 599 6.24 -13.18 0.54
CA ALA A 599 7.51 -13.90 0.49
C ALA A 599 7.96 -14.49 1.84
N GLN A 600 7.22 -14.24 2.93
CA GLN A 600 7.57 -14.69 4.29
C GLN A 600 9.02 -14.35 4.68
N SER A 601 9.41 -13.10 4.47
CA SER A 601 10.76 -12.63 4.79
C SER A 601 10.74 -11.24 5.42
N ILE A 602 11.78 -10.94 6.19
CA ILE A 602 11.97 -9.62 6.79
C ILE A 602 13.36 -9.10 6.47
N LYS A 603 13.42 -7.83 6.07
CA LYS A 603 14.64 -7.13 5.71
C LYS A 603 15.01 -6.12 6.79
N LEU A 604 16.17 -6.30 7.39
CA LEU A 604 16.63 -5.54 8.56
C LEU A 604 17.96 -4.86 8.26
N ASN A 605 18.12 -3.61 8.73
CA ASN A 605 19.43 -2.95 8.81
C ASN A 605 19.98 -3.13 10.24
N ILE A 606 21.03 -3.94 10.38
CA ILE A 606 21.63 -4.32 11.64
C ILE A 606 23.10 -3.91 11.64
N TRP A 607 23.56 -3.27 12.71
CA TRP A 607 24.97 -3.03 12.94
C TRP A 607 25.51 -4.16 13.80
N MET A 608 26.43 -4.92 13.22
CA MET A 608 27.07 -6.07 13.82
C MET A 608 28.39 -5.64 14.46
N VAL A 609 28.65 -6.14 15.67
CA VAL A 609 29.92 -5.93 16.38
C VAL A 609 30.42 -7.29 16.84
N GLN A 610 31.62 -7.64 16.41
CA GLN A 610 32.28 -8.88 16.76
C GLN A 610 33.58 -8.58 17.49
N ARG A 611 33.79 -9.24 18.63
CA ARG A 611 35.00 -9.11 19.43
C ARG A 611 35.61 -10.47 19.71
N TRP A 612 36.90 -10.61 19.48
CA TRP A 612 37.67 -11.79 19.86
C TRP A 612 39.07 -11.38 20.32
N HIS A 613 39.77 -12.31 20.94
CA HIS A 613 41.13 -12.10 21.38
C HIS A 613 42.08 -12.85 20.44
N ASP A 614 43.03 -12.14 19.84
CA ASP A 614 44.04 -12.70 18.94
C ASP A 614 45.39 -12.76 19.68
N GLU A 615 45.87 -13.98 19.95
CA GLU A 615 47.12 -14.21 20.69
C GLU A 615 48.39 -13.90 19.86
N LEU A 616 48.28 -13.86 18.53
CA LEU A 616 49.41 -13.65 17.61
C LEU A 616 49.71 -12.15 17.41
N LEU A 617 48.67 -11.31 17.53
CA LEU A 617 48.74 -9.85 17.39
C LEU A 617 49.15 -9.11 18.68
N ALA A 618 50.16 -9.62 19.40
CA ALA A 618 50.68 -8.98 20.61
C ALA A 618 51.74 -7.90 20.30
N TRP A 619 51.69 -6.74 20.95
CA TRP A 619 52.80 -5.78 20.98
C TRP A 619 52.87 -5.06 22.31
N GLU A 620 54.06 -4.59 22.67
CA GLU A 620 54.28 -3.78 23.85
C GLU A 620 54.22 -2.29 23.49
N PRO A 621 53.35 -1.48 24.14
CA PRO A 621 53.25 -0.05 23.83
C PRO A 621 54.57 0.71 24.02
N SER A 622 55.41 0.29 24.98
CA SER A 622 56.68 0.95 25.29
C SER A 622 57.67 0.95 24.10
N GLU A 623 57.62 -0.08 23.25
CA GLU A 623 58.48 -0.23 22.06
C GLU A 623 58.02 0.64 20.88
N TYR A 624 56.78 1.12 20.90
CA TYR A 624 56.15 1.87 19.81
C TYR A 624 55.56 3.20 20.30
N GLU A 625 56.32 3.93 21.12
CA GLU A 625 55.97 5.29 21.57
C GLU A 625 54.59 5.40 22.28
N GLY A 626 54.16 4.34 22.95
CA GLY A 626 52.92 4.33 23.74
C GLY A 626 51.64 3.99 22.97
N ILE A 627 51.73 3.50 21.72
CA ILE A 627 50.54 3.14 20.93
C ILE A 627 49.76 2.00 21.60
N LYS A 628 48.56 2.31 22.08
CA LYS A 628 47.65 1.34 22.72
C LYS A 628 46.65 0.69 21.75
N SER A 629 46.29 1.41 20.69
CA SER A 629 45.31 0.94 19.72
C SER A 629 45.71 1.31 18.30
N THR A 630 45.44 0.43 17.34
CA THR A 630 45.66 0.68 15.91
C THR A 630 44.49 0.15 15.08
N ILE A 631 44.29 0.69 13.88
CA ILE A 631 43.23 0.27 12.97
C ILE A 631 43.87 -0.32 11.72
N LEU A 632 43.45 -1.53 11.35
CA LEU A 632 43.96 -2.26 10.19
C LEU A 632 42.82 -2.63 9.23
N PRO A 633 43.09 -2.81 7.93
CA PRO A 633 42.11 -3.35 6.99
C PRO A 633 41.64 -4.75 7.39
N SER A 634 40.34 -5.02 7.28
CA SER A 634 39.75 -6.33 7.60
C SER A 634 40.33 -7.49 6.79
N THR A 635 40.78 -7.25 5.56
CA THR A 635 41.42 -8.26 4.69
C THR A 635 42.80 -8.70 5.18
N SER A 636 43.43 -7.94 6.06
CA SER A 636 44.78 -8.22 6.58
C SER A 636 44.81 -8.98 7.91
N VAL A 637 43.65 -9.20 8.52
CA VAL A 637 43.48 -9.87 9.82
C VAL A 637 42.63 -11.13 9.63
N TRP A 638 42.86 -12.18 10.44
CA TRP A 638 41.98 -13.35 10.43
C TRP A 638 40.57 -12.96 10.88
N LEU A 639 39.54 -13.36 10.13
CA LEU A 639 38.14 -13.13 10.47
C LEU A 639 37.43 -14.46 10.70
N PRO A 640 36.60 -14.58 11.74
CA PRO A 640 35.74 -15.75 11.93
C PRO A 640 34.64 -15.82 10.86
N ASP A 641 34.26 -17.03 10.49
CA ASP A 641 33.27 -17.30 9.45
C ASP A 641 31.84 -17.22 9.99
N THR A 642 31.41 -16.05 10.47
CA THR A 642 30.04 -15.84 10.96
C THR A 642 29.06 -15.73 9.79
N TYR A 643 27.95 -16.47 9.84
CA TYR A 643 26.88 -16.49 8.84
C TYR A 643 25.50 -16.51 9.48
N ILE A 644 24.52 -16.00 8.74
CA ILE A 644 23.09 -16.14 9.07
C ILE A 644 22.51 -17.29 8.25
N TYR A 645 22.14 -18.38 8.90
CA TYR A 645 21.73 -19.62 8.23
C TYR A 645 20.38 -19.51 7.52
N ASN A 646 19.47 -18.70 8.05
CA ASN A 646 18.14 -18.49 7.47
C ASN A 646 18.04 -17.23 6.60
N SER A 647 19.19 -16.72 6.11
CA SER A 647 19.22 -15.62 5.14
C SER A 647 18.66 -16.05 3.79
N VAL A 648 17.88 -15.19 3.14
CA VAL A 648 17.38 -15.38 1.76
C VAL A 648 18.49 -15.12 0.75
N VAL A 649 19.41 -14.19 1.06
CA VAL A 649 20.57 -13.86 0.23
C VAL A 649 21.83 -14.29 0.97
N MET A 650 22.58 -15.22 0.37
CA MET A 650 23.81 -15.77 0.98
C MET A 650 25.08 -15.04 0.52
N ASN A 651 25.00 -14.19 -0.51
CA ASN A 651 26.14 -13.41 -0.96
C ASN A 651 26.52 -12.36 0.09
N LYS A 652 27.73 -12.47 0.65
CA LYS A 652 28.21 -11.57 1.71
C LYS A 652 28.43 -10.14 1.21
N GLU A 653 28.96 -9.96 0.00
CA GLU A 653 29.25 -8.62 -0.53
C GLU A 653 27.98 -7.77 -0.74
N GLU A 654 26.83 -8.42 -0.97
CA GLU A 654 25.54 -7.74 -1.12
C GLU A 654 24.88 -7.41 0.22
N THR A 655 25.13 -8.23 1.25
CA THR A 655 24.45 -8.15 2.55
C THR A 655 25.28 -7.45 3.61
N GLU A 656 26.60 -7.51 3.53
CA GLU A 656 27.55 -7.01 4.52
C GLU A 656 28.55 -6.09 3.82
N ARG A 657 28.81 -4.93 4.41
CA ARG A 657 29.96 -4.12 4.04
C ARG A 657 31.04 -4.40 5.08
N HIS A 658 32.26 -4.77 4.71
CA HIS A 658 33.35 -4.98 5.68
C HIS A 658 34.18 -3.71 5.86
N MET A 659 34.29 -3.26 7.12
CA MET A 659 35.00 -2.03 7.50
C MET A 659 36.40 -2.38 8.00
N ASN A 660 37.16 -1.37 8.39
CA ASN A 660 38.43 -1.61 9.07
C ASN A 660 38.19 -2.21 10.47
N VAL A 661 39.23 -2.85 10.99
CA VAL A 661 39.24 -3.55 12.27
C VAL A 661 40.04 -2.73 13.27
N LYS A 662 39.50 -2.54 14.47
CA LYS A 662 40.21 -1.89 15.56
C LYS A 662 40.91 -2.94 16.44
N LEU A 663 42.19 -2.75 16.70
CA LEU A 663 43.02 -3.58 17.57
C LEU A 663 43.38 -2.79 18.83
N ASP A 664 43.14 -3.38 19.99
CA ASP A 664 43.54 -2.85 21.29
C ASP A 664 44.53 -3.83 21.95
N THR A 665 45.72 -3.35 22.34
CA THR A 665 46.71 -4.22 23.02
C THR A 665 46.24 -4.60 24.41
N THR A 666 46.51 -5.85 24.79
CA THR A 666 46.20 -6.37 26.14
C THR A 666 47.43 -6.47 27.04
N PHE A 667 48.55 -5.88 26.62
CA PHE A 667 49.81 -5.93 27.37
C PHE A 667 49.68 -5.35 28.78
N ASP A 668 48.91 -4.25 28.93
CA ASP A 668 48.62 -3.62 30.23
C ASP A 668 47.87 -4.58 31.20
N ASP A 669 47.11 -5.55 30.67
CA ASP A 669 46.32 -6.54 31.42
C ASP A 669 47.10 -7.84 31.71
N SER A 670 48.42 -7.87 31.53
CA SER A 670 49.30 -9.05 31.68
C SER A 670 48.95 -10.25 30.76
N LYS A 671 48.17 -10.02 29.70
CA LYS A 671 47.84 -11.01 28.68
C LYS A 671 48.63 -10.71 27.40
N LYS A 672 49.18 -11.76 26.78
CA LYS A 672 49.82 -11.63 25.45
C LYS A 672 48.75 -11.72 24.38
N GLY A 673 48.65 -10.69 23.54
CA GLY A 673 47.72 -10.63 22.41
C GLY A 673 47.09 -9.26 22.25
N ALA A 674 46.12 -9.16 21.36
CA ALA A 674 45.28 -8.00 21.19
C ALA A 674 43.80 -8.38 21.17
N ASN A 675 42.96 -7.48 21.68
CA ASN A 675 41.53 -7.56 21.50
C ASN A 675 41.17 -6.95 20.16
N VAL A 676 40.52 -7.75 19.33
CA VAL A 676 40.09 -7.38 17.99
C VAL A 676 38.63 -7.01 18.04
N THR A 677 38.28 -5.80 17.60
CA THR A 677 36.90 -5.35 17.45
C THR A 677 36.62 -5.07 15.98
N PHE A 678 35.74 -5.87 15.40
CA PHE A 678 35.27 -5.74 14.03
C PHE A 678 33.81 -5.27 14.04
N LEU A 679 33.52 -4.16 13.38
CA LEU A 679 32.18 -3.60 13.28
C LEU A 679 31.78 -3.52 11.82
N TRP A 680 30.57 -3.94 11.48
CA TRP A 680 30.03 -3.75 10.14
C TRP A 680 28.53 -3.47 10.14
N PRO A 681 28.04 -2.60 9.24
CA PRO A 681 26.63 -2.55 8.89
C PRO A 681 26.29 -3.73 7.96
N ALA A 682 25.11 -4.29 8.16
CA ALA A 682 24.58 -5.36 7.34
C ALA A 682 23.09 -5.16 7.07
N ILE A 683 22.68 -5.52 5.85
CA ILE A 683 21.28 -5.64 5.45
C ILE A 683 20.97 -7.11 5.29
N TYR A 684 20.34 -7.68 6.31
CA TYR A 684 19.95 -9.08 6.29
C TYR A 684 18.49 -9.22 5.88
N SER A 685 18.25 -9.98 4.82
CA SER A 685 16.93 -10.48 4.46
C SER A 685 16.82 -11.90 5.00
N VAL A 686 16.04 -12.10 6.05
CA VAL A 686 15.89 -13.39 6.71
C VAL A 686 14.51 -13.97 6.46
N SER A 687 14.47 -15.26 6.17
CA SER A 687 13.23 -16.02 6.08
C SER A 687 12.60 -16.13 7.47
N CYS A 688 11.33 -15.75 7.56
CA CYS A 688 10.57 -15.74 8.79
C CYS A 688 9.14 -16.19 8.52
N ARG A 689 8.71 -17.23 9.24
CA ARG A 689 7.35 -17.72 9.13
C ARG A 689 6.37 -16.78 9.84
N LEU A 690 5.54 -16.09 9.06
CA LEU A 690 4.55 -15.14 9.58
C LEU A 690 3.21 -15.83 9.86
N LEU A 691 2.71 -15.70 11.09
CA LEU A 691 1.43 -16.25 11.55
C LEU A 691 0.33 -15.19 11.44
N ILE A 692 -0.37 -15.13 10.30
CA ILE A 692 -1.39 -14.11 10.01
C ILE A 692 -2.83 -14.53 10.34
N ARG A 693 -3.04 -15.40 11.33
CA ARG A 693 -4.38 -15.95 11.66
C ARG A 693 -5.39 -14.87 12.07
N PHE A 694 -4.94 -13.91 12.88
CA PHE A 694 -5.76 -12.84 13.45
C PHE A 694 -5.51 -11.47 12.82
N PHE A 695 -5.08 -11.45 11.55
CA PHE A 695 -4.84 -10.21 10.81
C PHE A 695 -6.02 -9.22 10.92
N PRO A 696 -5.79 -7.91 11.20
CA PRO A 696 -4.49 -7.23 11.37
C PRO A 696 -3.97 -7.16 12.83
N TYR A 697 -4.59 -7.87 13.77
CA TYR A 697 -4.19 -7.93 15.18
C TYR A 697 -3.23 -9.10 15.42
N ASP A 698 -2.04 -9.03 14.82
CA ASP A 698 -1.05 -10.10 14.86
C ASP A 698 0.27 -9.68 15.53
N GLN A 699 0.95 -10.67 16.11
CA GLN A 699 2.32 -10.57 16.61
C GLN A 699 3.17 -11.60 15.89
N GLN A 700 4.33 -11.17 15.42
CA GLN A 700 5.25 -11.97 14.62
C GLN A 700 6.54 -12.20 15.39
N ASN A 701 7.02 -13.44 15.41
CA ASN A 701 8.29 -13.80 16.03
C ASN A 701 9.26 -14.29 14.95
N CYS A 702 10.15 -13.39 14.53
CA CYS A 702 11.16 -13.68 13.54
C CYS A 702 12.50 -13.96 14.21
N THR A 703 13.10 -15.10 13.90
CA THR A 703 14.36 -15.52 14.51
C THR A 703 15.49 -15.45 13.52
N LEU A 704 16.58 -14.73 13.84
CA LEU A 704 17.82 -14.77 13.09
C LEU A 704 18.72 -15.85 13.69
N THR A 705 19.21 -16.76 12.85
CA THR A 705 20.07 -17.88 13.29
C THR A 705 21.51 -17.61 12.85
N ILE A 706 22.38 -17.34 13.81
CA ILE A 706 23.76 -16.89 13.59
C ILE A 706 24.72 -17.96 14.13
N SER A 707 25.65 -18.42 13.32
CA SER A 707 26.67 -19.41 13.71
C SER A 707 27.85 -19.38 12.75
N SER A 708 28.93 -20.08 13.09
CA SER A 708 29.95 -20.46 12.11
C SER A 708 29.40 -21.49 11.13
N TRP A 709 29.81 -21.45 9.86
CA TRP A 709 29.45 -22.47 8.88
C TRP A 709 30.38 -23.69 8.95
N THR A 710 31.68 -23.46 9.11
CA THR A 710 32.72 -24.50 9.00
C THR A 710 33.20 -25.03 10.35
N SER A 711 33.13 -24.21 11.40
CA SER A 711 33.75 -24.49 12.69
C SER A 711 32.71 -24.89 13.74
N ASP A 712 33.04 -25.95 14.48
CA ASP A 712 32.29 -26.45 15.62
C ASP A 712 32.66 -25.71 16.92
N LYS A 713 32.00 -26.06 18.03
CA LYS A 713 32.25 -25.46 19.36
C LYS A 713 33.70 -25.61 19.82
N SER A 714 34.39 -26.69 19.44
CA SER A 714 35.78 -26.90 19.86
C SER A 714 36.75 -25.90 19.22
N ALA A 715 36.44 -25.43 18.01
CA ALA A 715 37.19 -24.38 17.33
C ALA A 715 36.69 -22.98 17.71
N LEU A 716 35.40 -22.70 17.53
CA LEU A 716 34.81 -21.37 17.76
C LEU A 716 33.64 -21.45 18.74
N ASP A 717 33.72 -20.69 19.83
CA ASP A 717 32.68 -20.61 20.86
C ASP A 717 32.03 -19.22 20.85
N TYR A 718 30.81 -19.12 20.33
CA TYR A 718 30.06 -17.88 20.21
C TYR A 718 29.30 -17.53 21.50
N HIS A 719 29.40 -16.25 21.89
CA HIS A 719 28.70 -15.62 23.00
C HIS A 719 28.05 -14.33 22.52
N ALA A 720 26.93 -13.92 23.12
CA ALA A 720 26.25 -12.68 22.75
C ALA A 720 25.58 -11.99 23.93
N ASP A 721 25.35 -10.69 23.79
CA ASP A 721 24.55 -9.90 24.72
C ASP A 721 23.08 -10.31 24.63
N LEU A 722 22.44 -10.56 25.79
CA LEU A 722 21.05 -11.04 25.86
C LEU A 722 20.07 -10.11 25.15
N ASN A 723 20.24 -8.79 25.29
CA ASN A 723 19.35 -7.79 24.70
C ASN A 723 20.07 -7.08 23.55
N VAL A 724 19.41 -7.02 22.39
CA VAL A 724 19.89 -6.25 21.25
C VAL A 724 19.71 -4.76 21.52
N ASN A 725 20.71 -3.95 21.16
CA ASN A 725 20.66 -2.51 21.38
C ASN A 725 19.67 -1.84 20.40
N LEU A 726 18.74 -1.06 20.93
CA LEU A 726 17.72 -0.30 20.19
C LEU A 726 17.91 1.22 20.30
N ALA A 727 19.02 1.70 20.88
CA ALA A 727 19.22 3.14 21.16
C ALA A 727 19.24 4.04 19.91
N ASN A 728 19.68 3.49 18.76
CA ASN A 728 19.70 4.22 17.47
C ASN A 728 18.57 3.75 16.53
N TYR A 729 17.58 3.00 17.02
CA TYR A 729 16.51 2.45 16.20
C TYR A 729 15.58 3.55 15.67
N ILE A 730 15.40 3.58 14.35
CA ILE A 730 14.39 4.39 13.69
C ILE A 730 13.05 3.65 13.78
N ARG A 731 12.09 4.25 14.50
CA ARG A 731 10.75 3.68 14.68
C ARG A 731 10.05 3.47 13.34
N ASN A 732 9.52 2.28 13.13
CA ASN A 732 8.75 1.92 11.94
C ASN A 732 7.26 2.35 12.10
N GLU A 733 6.64 2.77 11.01
CA GLU A 733 5.28 3.33 11.01
C GLU A 733 4.17 2.26 10.94
N GLU A 734 4.54 1.03 10.59
CA GLU A 734 3.64 -0.12 10.52
C GLU A 734 3.86 -1.10 11.69
N TRP A 735 5.11 -1.32 12.08
CA TRP A 735 5.50 -2.34 13.07
C TRP A 735 6.12 -1.74 14.33
N ASP A 736 5.69 -2.21 15.49
CA ASP A 736 6.34 -1.96 16.78
C ASP A 736 7.24 -3.13 17.18
N VAL A 737 8.44 -2.81 17.67
CA VAL A 737 9.37 -3.79 18.23
C VAL A 737 9.07 -3.97 19.72
N ILE A 738 8.50 -5.11 20.10
CA ILE A 738 8.21 -5.43 21.52
C ILE A 738 9.49 -5.86 22.22
N ALA A 739 10.24 -6.78 21.61
CA ALA A 739 11.47 -7.32 22.17
C ALA A 739 12.40 -7.82 21.07
N PHE A 740 13.70 -7.64 21.29
CA PHE A 740 14.73 -8.26 20.46
C PHE A 740 15.82 -8.86 21.37
N LYS A 741 15.79 -10.18 21.53
CA LYS A 741 16.63 -10.92 22.49
C LYS A 741 17.42 -12.01 21.80
N THR A 742 18.62 -12.30 22.29
CA THR A 742 19.49 -13.37 21.77
C THR A 742 19.55 -14.55 22.74
N PHE A 743 19.50 -15.76 22.20
CA PHE A 743 19.59 -17.01 22.96
C PHE A 743 20.70 -17.87 22.39
N ARG A 744 21.51 -18.47 23.28
CA ARG A 744 22.60 -19.37 22.89
C ARG A 744 22.15 -20.82 23.01
N HIS A 745 22.30 -21.57 21.93
CA HIS A 745 21.98 -22.99 21.85
C HIS A 745 23.19 -23.80 21.38
N GLU A 746 23.37 -24.99 21.94
CA GLU A 746 24.39 -25.95 21.48
C GLU A 746 23.67 -27.07 20.74
N TYR A 747 23.95 -27.20 19.44
CA TYR A 747 23.27 -28.15 18.58
C TYR A 747 24.25 -29.19 18.05
N LYS A 748 23.97 -30.49 18.27
CA LYS A 748 24.77 -31.57 17.71
C LYS A 748 24.15 -32.07 16.41
N TYR A 749 24.80 -31.76 15.29
CA TYR A 749 24.39 -32.25 13.97
C TYR A 749 24.73 -33.73 13.78
N ALA A 750 23.90 -34.45 13.01
CA ALA A 750 24.11 -35.88 12.74
C ALA A 750 25.42 -36.18 11.99
N CYS A 751 25.92 -35.23 11.19
CA CYS A 751 27.18 -35.36 10.47
C CYS A 751 28.42 -35.43 11.37
N CYS A 752 28.32 -34.87 12.58
CA CYS A 752 29.48 -34.27 13.21
C CYS A 752 29.55 -34.65 14.71
N LEU A 753 30.77 -34.95 15.17
CA LEU A 753 31.00 -35.50 16.52
C LEU A 753 30.77 -34.46 17.63
N GLN A 754 31.21 -33.22 17.37
CA GLN A 754 31.12 -32.09 18.29
C GLN A 754 29.85 -31.27 18.04
N PRO A 755 29.34 -30.53 19.04
CA PRO A 755 28.22 -29.62 18.85
C PRO A 755 28.66 -28.30 18.21
N TRP A 756 27.74 -27.63 17.52
CA TRP A 756 27.85 -26.26 17.02
C TRP A 756 27.20 -25.30 18.02
N VAL A 757 27.72 -24.07 18.10
CA VAL A 757 27.14 -23.01 18.90
C VAL A 757 26.31 -22.10 18.01
N ILE A 758 24.98 -22.15 18.17
CA ILE A 758 24.03 -21.35 17.41
C ILE A 758 23.48 -20.25 18.31
N LEU A 759 23.56 -19.01 17.83
CA LEU A 759 22.90 -17.86 18.43
C LEU A 759 21.57 -17.61 17.71
N GLN A 760 20.48 -17.70 18.44
CA GLN A 760 19.14 -17.43 17.94
C GLN A 760 18.66 -16.08 18.46
N ALA A 761 18.60 -15.08 17.58
CA ALA A 761 18.10 -13.75 17.91
C ALA A 761 16.61 -13.64 17.56
N SER A 762 15.74 -13.65 18.57
CA SER A 762 14.28 -13.57 18.44
C SER A 762 13.84 -12.11 18.46
N LEU A 763 13.32 -11.65 17.32
CA LEU A 763 12.71 -10.34 17.10
C LEU A 763 11.19 -10.51 17.12
N ILE A 764 10.56 -9.92 18.15
CA ILE A 764 9.11 -9.94 18.34
C ILE A 764 8.54 -8.60 17.87
N LEU A 765 7.74 -8.67 16.80
CA LEU A 765 7.11 -7.53 16.15
C LEU A 765 5.60 -7.56 16.38
N ARG A 766 5.00 -6.37 16.42
CA ARG A 766 3.56 -6.16 16.55
C ARG A 766 3.08 -5.21 15.46
N ARG A 767 2.05 -5.59 14.70
CA ARG A 767 1.50 -4.77 13.63
C ARG A 767 0.56 -3.70 14.17
N LYS A 768 0.59 -2.48 13.64
CA LYS A 768 -0.41 -1.44 13.92
C LYS A 768 -1.62 -1.58 12.99
N PRO A 769 -2.85 -1.83 13.51
CA PRO A 769 -3.98 -2.29 12.69
C PRO A 769 -4.77 -1.19 11.97
N LEU A 770 -4.60 0.08 12.34
CA LEU A 770 -5.49 1.19 11.93
C LEU A 770 -5.62 1.33 10.40
N TYR A 771 -4.51 1.23 9.68
CA TYR A 771 -4.48 1.33 8.21
C TYR A 771 -5.42 0.30 7.55
N TYR A 772 -5.32 -0.96 7.97
CA TYR A 772 -6.12 -2.06 7.41
C TYR A 772 -7.59 -1.96 7.78
N ILE A 773 -7.91 -1.44 8.98
CA ILE A 773 -9.30 -1.20 9.38
C ILE A 773 -9.95 -0.18 8.45
N VAL A 774 -9.26 0.93 8.17
CA VAL A 774 -9.79 2.04 7.37
C VAL A 774 -9.91 1.68 5.89
N ASN A 775 -8.90 1.03 5.32
CA ASN A 775 -8.82 0.80 3.88
C ASN A 775 -9.49 -0.52 3.45
N LEU A 776 -9.53 -1.54 4.31
CA LEU A 776 -10.13 -2.85 3.98
C LEU A 776 -11.48 -3.07 4.67
N ILE A 777 -11.56 -2.88 6.00
CA ILE A 777 -12.72 -3.32 6.79
C ILE A 777 -13.90 -2.34 6.66
N ILE A 778 -13.67 -1.03 6.69
CA ILE A 778 -14.75 -0.03 6.62
C ILE A 778 -15.50 -0.09 5.27
N PRO A 779 -14.83 -0.03 4.09
CA PRO A 779 -15.53 -0.04 2.80
C PRO A 779 -16.34 -1.32 2.59
N THR A 780 -15.81 -2.46 3.03
CA THR A 780 -16.46 -3.76 2.86
C THR A 780 -17.67 -3.91 3.77
N SER A 781 -17.58 -3.44 5.01
CA SER A 781 -18.73 -3.33 5.91
C SER A 781 -19.83 -2.47 5.30
N ILE A 782 -19.48 -1.32 4.72
CA ILE A 782 -20.45 -0.44 4.05
C ILE A 782 -21.12 -1.14 2.86
N ILE A 783 -20.34 -1.80 1.99
CA ILE A 783 -20.89 -2.51 0.82
C ILE A 783 -21.84 -3.63 1.26
N THR A 784 -21.50 -4.37 2.33
CA THR A 784 -22.41 -5.42 2.85
C THR A 784 -23.74 -4.85 3.33
N ILE A 785 -23.72 -3.73 4.07
CA ILE A 785 -24.93 -3.06 4.54
C ILE A 785 -25.78 -2.60 3.35
N VAL A 786 -25.15 -1.99 2.34
CA VAL A 786 -25.86 -1.55 1.13
C VAL A 786 -26.46 -2.73 0.36
N ALA A 787 -25.70 -3.83 0.19
CA ALA A 787 -26.19 -5.06 -0.45
C ALA A 787 -27.44 -5.61 0.25
N ILE A 788 -27.41 -5.68 1.59
CA ILE A 788 -28.57 -6.05 2.40
C ILE A 788 -29.73 -5.12 2.03
N THR A 789 -29.61 -3.80 2.22
CA THR A 789 -30.73 -2.87 2.00
C THR A 789 -31.28 -2.87 0.58
N GLY A 790 -30.46 -3.16 -0.43
CA GLY A 790 -30.96 -3.29 -1.79
C GLY A 790 -31.85 -4.53 -1.97
N PHE A 791 -31.57 -5.65 -1.29
CA PHE A 791 -32.51 -6.79 -1.22
C PHE A 791 -33.80 -6.44 -0.45
N PHE A 792 -33.78 -5.46 0.46
CA PHE A 792 -34.97 -5.00 1.20
C PHE A 792 -35.97 -4.22 0.34
N THR A 793 -35.56 -3.70 -0.81
CA THR A 793 -36.49 -3.04 -1.74
C THR A 793 -37.57 -4.03 -2.15
N PRO A 794 -38.87 -3.77 -1.98
CA PRO A 794 -39.88 -4.75 -2.34
C PRO A 794 -39.95 -4.83 -3.89
N GLY A 795 -39.97 -6.03 -4.50
CA GLY A 795 -40.19 -6.22 -5.96
C GLY A 795 -41.60 -6.73 -6.25
N SER A 796 -42.36 -6.10 -7.15
CA SER A 796 -43.79 -6.46 -7.44
C SER A 796 -43.99 -6.69 -8.94
N THR A 797 -43.21 -6.01 -9.78
CA THR A 797 -43.18 -6.25 -11.22
C THR A 797 -42.01 -7.18 -11.61
N ASN A 798 -42.02 -7.65 -12.86
CA ASN A 798 -40.93 -8.49 -13.39
C ASN A 798 -39.60 -7.72 -13.44
N ASP A 799 -39.64 -6.47 -13.91
CA ASP A 799 -38.47 -5.61 -14.12
C ASP A 799 -37.79 -5.24 -12.77
N ASP A 800 -38.56 -4.81 -11.76
CA ASP A 800 -38.07 -4.62 -10.38
C ASP A 800 -37.33 -5.85 -9.79
N ARG A 801 -37.72 -7.08 -10.18
CA ARG A 801 -37.11 -8.32 -9.65
C ARG A 801 -35.87 -8.75 -10.41
N THR A 802 -35.78 -8.44 -11.71
CA THR A 802 -34.54 -8.64 -12.46
C THR A 802 -33.44 -7.73 -11.93
N GLU A 803 -33.78 -6.50 -11.52
CA GLU A 803 -32.80 -5.59 -10.92
C GLU A 803 -32.27 -6.02 -9.55
N LYS A 804 -33.09 -6.70 -8.73
CA LYS A 804 -32.59 -7.34 -7.50
C LYS A 804 -31.52 -8.40 -7.77
N ILE A 805 -31.65 -9.15 -8.86
CA ILE A 805 -30.66 -10.15 -9.25
C ILE A 805 -29.39 -9.44 -9.73
N ASN A 806 -29.51 -8.41 -10.57
CA ASN A 806 -28.38 -7.61 -11.04
C ASN A 806 -27.61 -6.98 -9.87
N LEU A 807 -28.33 -6.45 -8.87
CA LEU A 807 -27.75 -5.91 -7.64
C LEU A 807 -26.97 -6.98 -6.84
N GLY A 808 -27.52 -8.18 -6.72
CA GLY A 808 -26.84 -9.27 -6.04
C GLY A 808 -25.61 -9.79 -6.81
N ILE A 809 -25.65 -9.80 -8.15
CA ILE A 809 -24.50 -10.19 -9.00
C ILE A 809 -23.38 -9.13 -8.91
N THR A 810 -23.72 -7.85 -9.00
CA THR A 810 -22.73 -6.75 -8.92
C THR A 810 -22.05 -6.69 -7.55
N THR A 811 -22.79 -6.92 -6.46
CA THR A 811 -22.22 -7.02 -5.11
C THR A 811 -21.37 -8.27 -4.90
N LEU A 812 -21.70 -9.39 -5.55
CA LEU A 812 -20.86 -10.60 -5.55
C LEU A 812 -19.52 -10.35 -6.27
N LEU A 813 -19.57 -9.73 -7.45
CA LEU A 813 -18.39 -9.36 -8.22
C LEU A 813 -17.50 -8.38 -7.44
N ALA A 814 -18.12 -7.38 -6.79
CA ALA A 814 -17.44 -6.45 -5.90
C ALA A 814 -16.65 -7.15 -4.80
N MET A 815 -17.31 -8.03 -4.04
CA MET A 815 -16.68 -8.76 -2.95
C MET A 815 -15.61 -9.74 -3.44
N SER A 816 -15.77 -10.31 -4.64
CA SER A 816 -14.78 -11.19 -5.25
C SER A 816 -13.51 -10.43 -5.65
N ILE A 817 -13.64 -9.22 -6.21
CA ILE A 817 -12.49 -8.34 -6.51
C ILE A 817 -11.75 -7.94 -5.23
N LEU A 818 -12.48 -7.53 -4.20
CA LEU A 818 -11.89 -7.15 -2.91
C LEU A 818 -11.18 -8.33 -2.23
N MET A 819 -11.74 -9.53 -2.32
CA MET A 819 -11.10 -10.75 -1.83
C MET A 819 -9.81 -11.08 -2.61
N LEU A 820 -9.83 -10.95 -3.93
CA LEU A 820 -8.65 -11.20 -4.77
C LEU A 820 -7.50 -10.27 -4.37
N MET A 821 -7.78 -8.98 -4.22
CA MET A 821 -6.78 -8.00 -3.77
C MET A 821 -6.22 -8.34 -2.39
N VAL A 822 -7.07 -8.72 -1.44
CA VAL A 822 -6.63 -9.12 -0.09
C VAL A 822 -5.79 -10.40 -0.14
N SER A 823 -6.10 -11.33 -1.04
CA SER A 823 -5.33 -12.56 -1.24
C SER A 823 -3.93 -12.28 -1.80
N ASP A 824 -3.78 -11.30 -2.69
CA ASP A 824 -2.48 -10.93 -3.28
C ASP A 824 -1.53 -10.32 -2.23
N GLN A 825 -2.08 -9.73 -1.16
CA GLN A 825 -1.32 -9.16 -0.05
C GLN A 825 -0.95 -10.19 1.04
N MET A 826 -1.41 -11.44 0.94
CA MET A 826 -1.20 -12.48 1.96
C MET A 826 -0.32 -13.63 1.45
N PRO A 827 0.45 -14.31 2.32
CA PRO A 827 1.20 -15.51 1.97
C PRO A 827 0.29 -16.64 1.48
N THR A 828 0.78 -17.39 0.50
CA THR A 828 0.13 -18.55 -0.11
C THR A 828 0.23 -19.82 0.74
N THR A 829 -0.11 -19.73 2.03
CA THR A 829 -0.08 -20.87 2.97
C THR A 829 -1.44 -21.57 3.10
N SER A 830 -1.44 -22.89 3.23
CA SER A 830 -2.66 -23.70 3.38
C SER A 830 -2.96 -24.17 4.81
N GLU A 831 -2.12 -23.85 5.80
CA GLU A 831 -2.30 -24.34 7.17
C GLU A 831 -3.49 -23.75 7.90
N PHE A 832 -3.77 -22.47 7.65
CA PHE A 832 -4.89 -21.76 8.23
C PHE A 832 -5.38 -20.68 7.26
N VAL A 833 -6.65 -20.33 7.39
CA VAL A 833 -7.27 -19.24 6.64
C VAL A 833 -7.39 -18.03 7.58
N PRO A 834 -6.89 -16.85 7.20
CA PRO A 834 -6.98 -15.64 8.02
C PRO A 834 -8.43 -15.29 8.38
N LEU A 835 -8.65 -14.68 9.56
CA LEU A 835 -9.98 -14.29 10.03
C LEU A 835 -10.72 -13.39 9.01
N ILE A 836 -9.99 -12.47 8.38
CA ILE A 836 -10.54 -11.56 7.37
C ILE A 836 -10.95 -12.30 6.09
N ALA A 837 -10.22 -13.35 5.69
CA ALA A 837 -10.59 -14.18 4.55
C ALA A 837 -11.85 -15.00 4.84
N TRP A 838 -12.01 -15.51 6.08
CA TRP A 838 -13.26 -16.12 6.53
C TRP A 838 -14.44 -15.15 6.46
N PHE A 839 -14.23 -13.89 6.85
CA PHE A 839 -15.25 -12.85 6.74
C PHE A 839 -15.72 -12.66 5.29
N TYR A 840 -14.79 -12.48 4.34
CA TYR A 840 -15.14 -12.35 2.92
C TYR A 840 -15.81 -13.60 2.35
N LEU A 841 -15.28 -14.79 2.65
CA LEU A 841 -15.85 -16.06 2.18
C LEU A 841 -17.28 -16.25 2.66
N LEU A 842 -17.56 -16.00 3.94
CA LEU A 842 -18.91 -16.12 4.49
C LEU A 842 -19.87 -15.12 3.82
N ILE A 843 -19.44 -13.88 3.59
CA ILE A 843 -20.24 -12.88 2.88
C ILE A 843 -20.52 -13.32 1.44
N ILE A 844 -19.51 -13.79 0.70
CA ILE A 844 -19.64 -14.28 -0.68
C ILE A 844 -20.63 -15.44 -0.74
N ILE A 845 -20.52 -16.41 0.17
CA ILE A 845 -21.46 -17.56 0.26
C ILE A 845 -22.88 -17.06 0.54
N ILE A 846 -23.06 -16.14 1.48
CA ILE A 846 -24.38 -15.61 1.82
C ILE A 846 -24.99 -14.87 0.63
N ILE A 847 -24.24 -13.97 -0.03
CA ILE A 847 -24.71 -13.23 -1.21
C ILE A 847 -25.01 -14.19 -2.37
N SER A 848 -24.20 -15.24 -2.57
CA SER A 848 -24.42 -16.26 -3.60
C SER A 848 -25.72 -17.06 -3.35
N ILE A 849 -25.97 -17.48 -2.10
CA ILE A 849 -27.23 -18.15 -1.75
C ILE A 849 -28.42 -17.19 -1.93
N GLY A 850 -28.26 -15.93 -1.52
CA GLY A 850 -29.28 -14.89 -1.68
C GLY A 850 -29.66 -14.67 -3.15
N THR A 851 -28.67 -14.45 -4.01
CA THR A 851 -28.85 -14.29 -5.46
C THR A 851 -29.48 -15.52 -6.11
N PHE A 852 -28.98 -16.72 -5.81
CA PHE A 852 -29.54 -17.97 -6.32
C PHE A 852 -31.02 -18.11 -5.96
N LEU A 853 -31.38 -17.89 -4.70
CA LEU A 853 -32.77 -18.00 -4.27
C LEU A 853 -33.66 -16.91 -4.87
N THR A 854 -33.15 -15.68 -5.08
CA THR A 854 -33.92 -14.65 -5.83
C THR A 854 -34.20 -15.06 -7.27
N SER A 855 -33.28 -15.78 -7.93
CA SER A 855 -33.51 -16.33 -9.28
C SER A 855 -34.60 -17.42 -9.28
N VAL A 856 -34.63 -18.27 -8.25
CA VAL A 856 -35.71 -19.28 -8.06
C VAL A 856 -37.05 -18.59 -7.85
N ILE A 857 -37.09 -17.52 -7.04
CA ILE A 857 -38.30 -16.73 -6.81
C ILE A 857 -38.79 -16.07 -8.11
N LEU A 858 -37.88 -15.55 -8.94
CA LEU A 858 -38.22 -15.01 -10.26
C LEU A 858 -38.80 -16.11 -11.18
N SER A 859 -38.22 -17.31 -11.16
CA SER A 859 -38.77 -18.47 -11.90
C SER A 859 -40.18 -18.86 -11.43
N ILE A 860 -40.42 -18.83 -10.12
CA ILE A 860 -41.75 -19.08 -9.53
C ILE A 860 -42.73 -17.98 -9.96
N HIS A 861 -42.30 -16.71 -9.96
CA HIS A 861 -43.12 -15.60 -10.42
C HIS A 861 -43.50 -15.72 -11.91
N GLY A 862 -42.55 -16.16 -12.75
CA GLY A 862 -42.77 -16.44 -14.17
C GLY A 862 -43.86 -17.48 -14.44
N ARG A 863 -44.22 -18.32 -13.45
CA ARG A 863 -45.32 -19.28 -13.57
C ARG A 863 -46.69 -18.63 -13.81
N ARG A 864 -46.83 -17.34 -13.50
CA ARG A 864 -48.01 -16.52 -13.83
C ARG A 864 -48.41 -16.59 -15.31
N GLN A 865 -47.44 -16.71 -16.22
CA GLN A 865 -47.71 -16.71 -17.67
C GLN A 865 -48.41 -17.98 -18.17
N PHE A 866 -48.29 -19.10 -17.45
CA PHE A 866 -48.84 -20.40 -17.88
C PHE A 866 -50.30 -20.64 -17.44
N GLY A 867 -50.95 -19.68 -16.77
CA GLY A 867 -52.40 -19.71 -16.47
C GLY A 867 -52.87 -20.81 -15.51
N LYS A 868 -51.97 -21.57 -14.88
CA LYS A 868 -52.34 -22.66 -13.94
C LYS A 868 -52.40 -22.16 -12.50
N LEU A 869 -53.49 -22.45 -11.79
CA LEU A 869 -53.61 -22.15 -10.36
C LEU A 869 -52.59 -22.93 -9.51
N PRO A 870 -52.08 -22.36 -8.41
CA PRO A 870 -51.27 -23.09 -7.44
C PRO A 870 -52.04 -24.28 -6.85
N SER A 871 -51.33 -25.36 -6.52
CA SER A 871 -51.92 -26.52 -5.83
C SER A 871 -52.67 -26.10 -4.56
N LYS A 872 -53.81 -26.73 -4.27
CA LYS A 872 -54.65 -26.44 -3.08
C LYS A 872 -53.86 -26.50 -1.76
N TRP A 873 -52.83 -27.35 -1.69
CA TRP A 873 -51.94 -27.42 -0.52
C TRP A 873 -51.03 -26.19 -0.39
N ILE A 874 -50.49 -25.70 -1.52
CA ILE A 874 -49.68 -24.47 -1.57
C ILE A 874 -50.53 -23.26 -1.15
N ARG A 875 -51.78 -23.17 -1.65
CA ARG A 875 -52.73 -22.11 -1.27
C ARG A 875 -53.00 -22.11 0.24
N TYR A 876 -53.21 -23.28 0.86
CA TYR A 876 -53.41 -23.39 2.31
C TYR A 876 -52.18 -22.94 3.11
N LEU A 877 -50.98 -23.43 2.74
CA LEU A 877 -49.73 -23.13 3.44
C LEU A 877 -49.36 -21.64 3.35
N PHE A 878 -49.38 -21.07 2.15
CA PHE A 878 -49.00 -19.67 1.92
C PHE A 878 -50.04 -18.68 2.45
N PHE A 879 -51.32 -18.88 2.15
CA PHE A 879 -52.36 -17.89 2.46
C PHE A 879 -52.96 -18.01 3.87
N THR A 880 -52.66 -19.10 4.60
CA THR A 880 -53.21 -19.31 5.96
C THR A 880 -52.14 -19.31 7.05
N LYS A 881 -51.02 -20.02 6.85
CA LYS A 881 -49.95 -20.12 7.86
C LYS A 881 -48.83 -19.10 7.63
N LEU A 882 -48.25 -19.04 6.43
CA LEU A 882 -47.08 -18.18 6.17
C LEU A 882 -47.42 -16.69 6.15
N ILE A 883 -48.61 -16.30 5.67
CA ILE A 883 -49.03 -14.90 5.66
C ILE A 883 -49.14 -14.29 7.07
N LYS A 884 -49.51 -15.11 8.07
CA LYS A 884 -49.54 -14.70 9.48
C LYS A 884 -48.13 -14.53 10.05
N PHE A 885 -47.19 -15.35 9.60
CA PHE A 885 -45.78 -15.26 10.00
C PHE A 885 -45.09 -14.03 9.40
N THR A 886 -45.44 -13.64 8.17
CA THR A 886 -44.83 -12.50 7.46
C THR A 886 -45.51 -11.15 7.72
N PHE A 887 -46.53 -11.09 8.59
CA PHE A 887 -47.32 -9.88 8.88
C PHE A 887 -47.82 -9.15 7.62
N LEU A 888 -48.08 -9.88 6.53
CA LEU A 888 -48.56 -9.30 5.27
C LEU A 888 -50.10 -9.22 5.27
N SER A 889 -50.67 -8.08 4.87
CA SER A 889 -52.09 -7.97 4.56
C SER A 889 -52.37 -8.51 3.15
N ILE A 890 -53.47 -9.25 2.99
CA ILE A 890 -53.93 -9.71 1.68
C ILE A 890 -54.58 -8.50 0.98
N SER A 891 -54.28 -8.29 -0.31
CA SER A 891 -54.89 -7.19 -1.06
C SER A 891 -56.42 -7.32 -1.08
N SER A 892 -57.11 -6.21 -0.84
CA SER A 892 -58.59 -6.16 -0.84
C SER A 892 -59.19 -6.61 -2.18
N GLN A 893 -58.46 -6.40 -3.28
CA GLN A 893 -58.83 -6.87 -4.62
C GLN A 893 -58.81 -8.41 -4.73
N LEU A 894 -57.82 -9.09 -4.16
CA LEU A 894 -57.74 -10.56 -4.21
C LEU A 894 -58.82 -11.18 -3.30
N VAL A 895 -59.09 -10.56 -2.15
CA VAL A 895 -60.18 -10.98 -1.25
C VAL A 895 -61.54 -10.85 -1.94
N GLN A 896 -61.80 -9.75 -2.65
CA GLN A 896 -63.03 -9.62 -3.44
C GLN A 896 -63.13 -10.66 -4.55
N ILE A 897 -62.03 -10.99 -5.24
CA ILE A 897 -62.02 -12.05 -6.27
C ILE A 897 -62.32 -13.43 -5.66
N TRP A 898 -61.76 -13.75 -4.48
CA TRP A 898 -62.09 -15.02 -3.80
C TRP A 898 -63.55 -15.09 -3.33
N ILE A 899 -64.14 -13.97 -2.93
CA ILE A 899 -65.57 -13.87 -2.59
C ILE A 899 -66.43 -14.03 -3.85
N ASP A 900 -66.06 -13.39 -4.96
CA ASP A 900 -66.76 -13.48 -6.26
C ASP A 900 -66.81 -14.91 -6.82
N PHE A 901 -65.76 -15.73 -6.57
CA PHE A 901 -65.65 -17.11 -7.05
C PHE A 901 -65.95 -18.19 -5.99
N ASP A 902 -66.28 -17.81 -4.75
CA ASP A 902 -66.52 -18.75 -3.62
C ASP A 902 -65.32 -19.72 -3.39
N ASP A 903 -64.10 -19.21 -3.62
CA ASP A 903 -62.85 -19.97 -3.78
C ASP A 903 -61.84 -19.64 -2.65
N HIS A 904 -62.33 -19.45 -1.43
CA HIS A 904 -61.50 -19.06 -0.29
C HIS A 904 -60.54 -20.21 0.14
N PRO A 905 -59.24 -19.95 0.38
CA PRO A 905 -58.22 -20.99 0.59
C PRO A 905 -58.45 -21.87 1.83
N LYS A 906 -59.11 -21.35 2.87
CA LYS A 906 -59.52 -22.14 4.05
C LYS A 906 -60.62 -23.16 3.72
N ASP A 907 -61.56 -22.80 2.86
CA ASP A 907 -62.74 -23.60 2.55
C ASP A 907 -62.43 -24.70 1.52
N LEU A 908 -61.41 -24.50 0.67
CA LEU A 908 -60.94 -25.48 -0.32
C LEU A 908 -60.18 -26.67 0.29
N TYR A 909 -59.37 -26.45 1.33
CA TYR A 909 -58.68 -27.54 2.03
C TYR A 909 -59.69 -28.40 2.81
N CYS A 910 -60.67 -27.75 3.45
CA CYS A 910 -61.79 -28.43 4.10
C CYS A 910 -62.73 -29.14 3.10
N LYS A 911 -63.00 -28.55 1.92
CA LYS A 911 -63.75 -29.21 0.83
C LYS A 911 -63.00 -30.42 0.27
N LYS A 912 -61.66 -30.41 0.14
CA LYS A 912 -60.91 -31.62 -0.30
C LYS A 912 -60.98 -32.73 0.74
N LYS A 913 -60.96 -32.40 2.04
CA LYS A 913 -61.21 -33.38 3.11
C LYS A 913 -62.65 -33.91 3.07
N ARG A 914 -63.63 -33.09 2.65
CA ARG A 914 -65.03 -33.49 2.48
C ARG A 914 -65.26 -34.32 1.21
N VAL A 915 -64.67 -33.96 0.06
CA VAL A 915 -64.79 -34.68 -1.23
C VAL A 915 -63.96 -35.97 -1.25
N SER A 916 -62.76 -35.98 -0.66
CA SER A 916 -61.98 -37.21 -0.42
C SER A 916 -62.68 -38.19 0.54
N PHE A 917 -63.65 -37.71 1.32
CA PHE A 917 -64.49 -38.53 2.21
C PHE A 917 -65.87 -38.82 1.61
N GLN A 918 -66.30 -38.07 0.57
CA GLN A 918 -67.56 -38.27 -0.14
C GLN A 918 -67.43 -39.29 -1.28
N ASP A 919 -66.26 -39.39 -1.93
CA ASP A 919 -65.96 -40.41 -2.95
C ASP A 919 -65.75 -41.83 -2.35
N LEU A 920 -65.85 -41.97 -1.03
CA LEU A 920 -65.81 -43.25 -0.31
C LEU A 920 -67.15 -43.61 0.39
N ARG A 921 -68.26 -42.95 0.05
CA ARG A 921 -69.58 -43.31 0.62
C ARG A 921 -70.66 -43.41 -0.45
N ILE A 922 -70.53 -44.42 -1.31
CA ILE A 922 -71.66 -45.15 -1.90
C ILE A 922 -71.48 -46.63 -1.54
N LYS A 923 -71.84 -47.00 -0.30
CA LYS A 923 -72.72 -48.12 0.02
C LYS A 923 -72.94 -48.25 1.53
N ASP A 924 -74.21 -48.52 1.82
CA ASP A 924 -74.82 -49.09 3.02
C ASP A 924 -75.26 -48.22 4.20
N THR A 925 -76.56 -48.36 4.44
CA THR A 925 -77.47 -47.88 5.47
C THR A 925 -77.33 -48.64 6.80
N SER A 926 -77.27 -47.94 7.94
CA SER A 926 -78.43 -47.72 8.83
C SER A 926 -78.02 -47.25 10.25
N SER A 927 -78.89 -46.42 10.83
CA SER A 927 -79.14 -46.22 12.26
C SER A 927 -78.19 -45.37 13.15
N LYS A 928 -78.80 -44.25 13.55
CA LYS A 928 -78.73 -43.49 14.82
C LYS A 928 -77.73 -42.34 14.97
N LYS A 929 -78.25 -41.37 15.72
CA LYS A 929 -78.10 -39.93 15.72
C LYS A 929 -77.84 -39.51 17.18
N SER A 930 -77.24 -38.33 17.34
CA SER A 930 -76.95 -37.59 18.58
C SER A 930 -75.59 -37.94 19.20
N LEU A 931 -74.75 -37.00 19.65
CA LEU A 931 -74.92 -35.55 19.81
C LEU A 931 -73.52 -34.89 19.89
N PHE A 932 -73.34 -33.80 19.14
CA PHE A 932 -72.57 -32.57 19.41
C PHE A 932 -71.04 -32.54 19.65
N ASP A 933 -70.52 -31.37 19.26
CA ASP A 933 -69.25 -30.68 19.58
C ASP A 933 -68.58 -31.15 20.88
N GLU A 934 -67.26 -31.13 21.03
CA GLU A 934 -66.45 -29.90 20.97
C GLU A 934 -64.94 -30.25 21.02
N CYS A 935 -64.09 -29.24 20.81
CA CYS A 935 -62.73 -29.28 21.35
C CYS A 935 -62.82 -29.34 22.90
N GLU A 936 -62.80 -30.54 23.50
CA GLU A 936 -62.07 -30.87 24.74
C GLU A 936 -62.10 -32.38 25.10
N PHE A 937 -60.94 -32.90 25.52
CA PHE A 937 -60.61 -34.03 26.43
C PHE A 937 -60.93 -35.55 26.18
N VAL A 938 -59.83 -36.35 26.17
CA VAL A 938 -59.51 -37.68 26.79
C VAL A 938 -59.94 -39.08 26.24
N ASP A 939 -58.88 -39.90 26.07
CA ASP A 939 -58.59 -41.35 26.22
C ASP A 939 -59.34 -42.54 25.57
N ASN A 940 -58.49 -43.34 24.89
CA ASN A 940 -58.22 -44.80 24.98
C ASN A 940 -59.11 -45.91 24.34
N THR A 941 -58.40 -46.68 23.50
CA THR A 941 -58.25 -48.18 23.44
C THR A 941 -59.15 -49.11 22.58
N SER A 942 -58.43 -49.90 21.74
CA SER A 942 -58.60 -51.32 21.26
C SER A 942 -59.80 -51.73 20.37
N ILE A 943 -59.62 -52.13 19.07
CA ILE A 943 -59.25 -53.46 18.45
C ILE A 943 -60.41 -54.49 18.52
N PRO A 944 -60.67 -55.50 17.61
CA PRO A 944 -60.04 -56.01 16.35
C PRO A 944 -61.01 -56.20 15.13
N MET A 945 -60.55 -56.31 13.86
CA MET A 945 -60.19 -57.51 13.04
C MET A 945 -61.40 -58.42 12.66
N SER A 946 -61.73 -58.70 11.39
CA SER A 946 -61.15 -59.74 10.49
C SER A 946 -61.85 -59.67 9.10
N SER A 947 -61.22 -59.51 7.93
CA SER A 947 -60.43 -60.48 7.10
C SER A 947 -61.25 -61.66 6.52
N PRO A 948 -60.76 -62.41 5.51
CA PRO A 948 -60.24 -62.02 4.18
C PRO A 948 -60.67 -63.02 3.05
N SER A 949 -60.29 -62.76 1.80
CA SER A 949 -59.86 -63.78 0.79
C SER A 949 -59.48 -63.06 -0.52
N THR A 950 -58.19 -62.89 -0.87
CA THR A 950 -57.30 -63.77 -1.68
C THR A 950 -57.77 -63.86 -3.15
N ILE A 951 -56.99 -63.72 -4.24
CA ILE A 951 -55.63 -64.19 -4.63
C ILE A 951 -55.13 -63.37 -5.86
N ASP A 952 -53.83 -63.02 -5.89
CA ASP A 952 -52.82 -62.97 -7.00
C ASP A 952 -53.23 -63.44 -8.42
N LYS A 953 -52.63 -63.10 -9.58
CA LYS A 953 -51.41 -62.48 -10.18
C LYS A 953 -51.84 -62.10 -11.63
N GLU A 954 -51.20 -61.26 -12.46
CA GLU A 954 -49.91 -61.48 -13.14
C GLU A 954 -49.67 -60.36 -14.20
N SER A 955 -48.43 -60.17 -14.63
CA SER A 955 -47.91 -59.09 -15.49
C SER A 955 -47.89 -59.38 -17.01
N LYS A 956 -47.93 -58.33 -17.86
CA LYS A 956 -46.98 -57.98 -18.97
C LYS A 956 -47.63 -56.99 -19.97
N GLY A 957 -46.86 -56.02 -20.47
CA GLY A 957 -47.34 -54.91 -21.32
C GLY A 957 -46.90 -54.93 -22.80
N LYS A 958 -47.29 -53.91 -23.59
CA LYS A 958 -46.55 -53.30 -24.73
C LYS A 958 -47.31 -52.13 -25.42
N VAL A 959 -46.55 -51.40 -26.25
CA VAL A 959 -46.63 -50.05 -26.85
C VAL A 959 -47.40 -49.97 -28.19
N ILE A 960 -47.79 -48.76 -28.68
CA ILE A 960 -47.57 -48.18 -30.05
C ILE A 960 -48.28 -46.81 -30.25
N ASP A 961 -47.65 -45.94 -31.05
CA ASP A 961 -47.92 -44.52 -31.41
C ASP A 961 -48.30 -44.39 -32.92
N PHE A 962 -48.85 -43.26 -33.43
CA PHE A 962 -48.56 -42.61 -34.75
C PHE A 962 -49.51 -41.45 -35.22
N HIS A 963 -48.89 -40.54 -36.01
CA HIS A 963 -49.19 -39.23 -36.64
C HIS A 963 -50.45 -38.96 -37.53
N ASN A 964 -50.77 -37.65 -37.78
CA ASN A 964 -50.71 -37.01 -39.14
C ASN A 964 -50.91 -35.46 -39.23
N LYS A 965 -50.61 -34.90 -40.42
CA LYS A 965 -50.04 -33.58 -40.80
C LYS A 965 -51.00 -32.67 -41.62
N ALA A 966 -50.62 -31.40 -41.80
CA ALA A 966 -51.30 -30.21 -42.36
C ALA A 966 -51.60 -30.15 -43.88
N VAL A 967 -52.52 -29.24 -44.31
CA VAL A 967 -52.56 -28.52 -45.62
C VAL A 967 -53.38 -27.20 -45.52
N THR A 968 -52.91 -26.12 -46.16
CA THR A 968 -53.57 -24.81 -46.45
C THR A 968 -53.84 -24.69 -47.96
N ASP A 969 -54.99 -24.13 -48.40
CA ASP A 969 -55.06 -22.98 -49.35
C ASP A 969 -56.47 -22.57 -49.88
N THR A 970 -56.66 -21.24 -49.98
CA THR A 970 -57.44 -20.42 -50.94
C THR A 970 -58.98 -20.18 -50.90
N LEU A 971 -59.30 -18.88 -50.71
CA LEU A 971 -60.17 -17.97 -51.50
C LEU A 971 -61.72 -17.96 -51.45
N GLN A 972 -62.20 -16.75 -51.07
CA GLN A 972 -63.25 -15.90 -51.65
C GLN A 972 -64.74 -16.01 -51.23
N ILE A 973 -65.28 -14.80 -50.98
CA ILE A 973 -66.64 -14.41 -50.59
C ILE A 973 -67.44 -14.03 -51.87
N PRO A 974 -68.78 -14.18 -51.90
CA PRO A 974 -69.61 -12.98 -52.13
C PRO A 974 -70.90 -12.89 -51.28
N ASN A 975 -71.04 -11.72 -50.65
CA ASN A 975 -72.17 -10.80 -50.46
C ASN A 975 -73.67 -11.23 -50.45
N ALA A 976 -74.35 -10.69 -49.41
CA ALA A 976 -75.62 -9.93 -49.43
C ALA A 976 -76.97 -10.60 -49.04
N PHE A 977 -77.53 -10.03 -47.96
CA PHE A 977 -78.94 -9.69 -47.66
C PHE A 977 -79.92 -10.65 -46.96
N ILE A 978 -79.93 -10.54 -45.62
CA ILE A 978 -81.05 -10.25 -44.68
C ILE A 978 -82.36 -11.05 -44.79
N LYS A 979 -82.68 -11.84 -43.74
CA LYS A 979 -83.89 -11.59 -42.90
C LYS A 979 -83.88 -12.32 -41.54
N ASN A 980 -83.97 -11.49 -40.50
CA ASN A 980 -84.65 -11.70 -39.21
C ASN A 980 -84.30 -12.95 -38.38
N ASN A 981 -83.48 -12.72 -37.34
CA ASN A 981 -83.80 -13.13 -35.97
C ASN A 981 -83.02 -12.26 -34.95
N ASN A 982 -83.53 -11.05 -34.70
CA ASN A 982 -82.97 -10.06 -33.76
C ASN A 982 -83.28 -10.34 -32.27
N VAL A 983 -83.42 -11.60 -31.86
CA VAL A 983 -83.64 -11.95 -30.43
C VAL A 983 -82.64 -12.99 -29.89
N SER A 984 -81.85 -13.65 -30.74
CA SER A 984 -80.81 -14.60 -30.28
C SER A 984 -79.39 -14.03 -30.25
N ALA A 985 -79.07 -12.97 -31.02
CA ALA A 985 -77.72 -12.40 -31.09
C ALA A 985 -77.32 -11.51 -29.89
N ARG A 986 -78.29 -11.00 -29.10
CA ARG A 986 -78.00 -10.18 -27.91
C ARG A 986 -77.70 -11.01 -26.67
N ARG A 987 -78.18 -12.26 -26.61
CA ARG A 987 -77.86 -13.22 -25.53
C ARG A 987 -76.51 -13.92 -25.75
N THR A 988 -76.14 -14.21 -26.99
CA THR A 988 -74.80 -14.77 -27.30
C THR A 988 -73.69 -13.73 -27.16
N SER A 989 -73.95 -12.44 -27.43
CA SER A 989 -73.03 -11.31 -27.15
C SER A 989 -72.85 -11.02 -25.64
N ALA A 990 -73.93 -11.11 -24.85
CA ALA A 990 -73.85 -10.94 -23.40
C ALA A 990 -73.13 -12.12 -22.73
N ASN A 991 -73.41 -13.36 -23.16
CA ASN A 991 -72.73 -14.56 -22.65
C ASN A 991 -71.24 -14.60 -23.03
N SER A 992 -70.87 -14.22 -24.25
CA SER A 992 -69.45 -14.14 -24.66
C SER A 992 -68.71 -13.01 -23.94
N ARG A 993 -69.35 -11.88 -23.65
CA ARG A 993 -68.79 -10.83 -22.76
C ARG A 993 -68.65 -11.31 -21.32
N THR A 994 -69.62 -12.03 -20.76
CA THR A 994 -69.49 -12.58 -19.39
C THR A 994 -68.44 -13.68 -19.29
N ILE A 995 -68.28 -14.51 -20.34
CA ILE A 995 -67.23 -15.54 -20.41
C ILE A 995 -65.85 -14.88 -20.57
N ALA A 996 -65.73 -13.86 -21.42
CA ALA A 996 -64.49 -13.08 -21.54
C ALA A 996 -64.14 -12.37 -20.22
N ILE A 997 -65.14 -11.80 -19.53
CA ILE A 997 -64.94 -11.17 -18.21
C ILE A 997 -64.55 -12.23 -17.16
N SER A 998 -65.14 -13.44 -17.17
CA SER A 998 -64.75 -14.50 -16.24
C SER A 998 -63.34 -15.03 -16.52
N ASP A 999 -62.96 -15.20 -17.79
CA ASP A 999 -61.61 -15.64 -18.18
C ASP A 999 -60.55 -14.58 -17.85
N MET A 1000 -60.88 -13.29 -18.04
CA MET A 1000 -60.04 -12.17 -17.58
C MET A 1000 -59.91 -12.15 -16.05
N LYS A 1001 -60.99 -12.44 -15.30
CA LYS A 1001 -60.97 -12.53 -13.83
C LYS A 1001 -60.14 -13.74 -13.33
N VAL A 1002 -60.25 -14.91 -13.96
CA VAL A 1002 -59.45 -16.12 -13.62
C VAL A 1002 -57.97 -15.91 -13.92
N THR A 1003 -57.65 -15.34 -15.09
CA THR A 1003 -56.26 -15.01 -15.46
C THR A 1003 -55.66 -13.99 -14.48
N ARG A 1004 -56.47 -13.01 -14.03
CA ARG A 1004 -56.09 -12.05 -12.99
C ARG A 1004 -55.95 -12.68 -11.60
N GLN A 1005 -56.78 -13.65 -11.24
CA GLN A 1005 -56.65 -14.41 -9.99
C GLN A 1005 -55.34 -15.21 -9.97
N VAL A 1006 -55.06 -15.98 -11.03
CA VAL A 1006 -53.81 -16.75 -11.16
C VAL A 1006 -52.59 -15.85 -11.04
N ALA A 1007 -52.63 -14.70 -11.71
CA ALA A 1007 -51.59 -13.69 -11.65
C ALA A 1007 -51.34 -13.18 -10.23
N LEU A 1008 -52.39 -12.75 -9.53
CA LEU A 1008 -52.30 -12.18 -8.18
C LEU A 1008 -51.89 -13.23 -7.13
N GLU A 1009 -52.32 -14.50 -7.28
CA GLU A 1009 -51.94 -15.56 -6.35
C GLU A 1009 -50.46 -15.95 -6.45
N TRP A 1010 -49.93 -16.09 -7.67
CA TRP A 1010 -48.49 -16.35 -7.87
C TRP A 1010 -47.64 -15.14 -7.48
N GLU A 1011 -48.11 -13.91 -7.73
CA GLU A 1011 -47.46 -12.68 -7.28
C GLU A 1011 -47.38 -12.62 -5.74
N LEU A 1012 -48.50 -12.90 -5.05
CA LEU A 1012 -48.55 -12.92 -3.58
C LEU A 1012 -47.67 -14.03 -2.98
N ILE A 1013 -47.69 -15.24 -3.54
CA ILE A 1013 -46.79 -16.34 -3.11
C ILE A 1013 -45.34 -15.91 -3.24
N ALA A 1014 -44.97 -15.31 -4.37
CA ALA A 1014 -43.61 -14.88 -4.60
C ALA A 1014 -43.21 -13.73 -3.67
N VAL A 1015 -44.12 -12.81 -3.32
CA VAL A 1015 -43.87 -11.75 -2.32
C VAL A 1015 -43.70 -12.32 -0.91
N ILE A 1016 -44.49 -13.33 -0.53
CA ILE A 1016 -44.35 -14.02 0.75
C ILE A 1016 -42.99 -14.73 0.84
N LEU A 1017 -42.57 -15.43 -0.22
CA LEU A 1017 -41.25 -16.06 -0.31
C LEU A 1017 -40.11 -15.04 -0.21
N ASP A 1018 -40.22 -13.92 -0.92
CA ASP A 1018 -39.23 -12.83 -0.88
C ASP A 1018 -39.07 -12.26 0.54
N ARG A 1019 -40.18 -12.06 1.28
CA ARG A 1019 -40.15 -11.57 2.67
C ARG A 1019 -39.58 -12.58 3.66
N ILE A 1020 -39.91 -13.87 3.52
CA ILE A 1020 -39.33 -14.93 4.36
C ILE A 1020 -37.83 -15.00 4.13
N LEU A 1021 -37.42 -15.03 2.85
CA LEU A 1021 -36.03 -15.06 2.45
C LEU A 1021 -35.25 -13.87 3.02
N LEU A 1022 -35.83 -12.67 2.92
CA LEU A 1022 -35.26 -11.45 3.47
C LEU A 1022 -35.09 -11.52 5.00
N LEU A 1023 -36.07 -12.03 5.75
CA LEU A 1023 -35.94 -12.19 7.20
C LEU A 1023 -34.82 -13.17 7.55
N THR A 1024 -34.74 -14.29 6.83
CA THR A 1024 -33.69 -15.28 7.05
C THR A 1024 -32.29 -14.78 6.63
N PHE A 1025 -32.20 -14.03 5.53
CA PHE A 1025 -30.96 -13.48 4.99
C PHE A 1025 -30.46 -12.30 5.83
N GLY A 1026 -31.35 -11.37 6.21
CA GLY A 1026 -31.00 -10.27 7.10
C GLY A 1026 -30.53 -10.79 8.47
N ALA A 1027 -31.22 -11.79 9.03
CA ALA A 1027 -30.80 -12.42 10.27
C ALA A 1027 -29.44 -13.14 10.12
N SER A 1028 -29.20 -13.88 9.04
CA SER A 1028 -27.92 -14.58 8.84
C SER A 1028 -26.76 -13.61 8.69
N VAL A 1029 -26.92 -12.51 7.94
CA VAL A 1029 -25.86 -11.50 7.82
C VAL A 1029 -25.60 -10.78 9.13
N ILE A 1030 -26.63 -10.43 9.90
CA ILE A 1030 -26.47 -9.84 11.24
C ILE A 1030 -25.72 -10.82 12.16
N ILE A 1031 -26.10 -12.11 12.18
CA ILE A 1031 -25.42 -13.11 13.00
C ILE A 1031 -23.95 -13.26 12.60
N VAL A 1032 -23.65 -13.31 11.31
CA VAL A 1032 -22.26 -13.46 10.83
C VAL A 1032 -21.43 -12.19 11.09
N THR A 1033 -21.98 -11.00 10.83
CA THR A 1033 -21.26 -9.74 11.08
C THR A 1033 -21.00 -9.52 12.56
N PHE A 1034 -22.00 -9.67 13.43
CA PHE A 1034 -21.80 -9.55 14.88
C PHE A 1034 -20.95 -10.70 15.45
N GLY A 1035 -21.10 -11.92 14.94
CA GLY A 1035 -20.26 -13.05 15.32
C GLY A 1035 -18.78 -12.79 15.02
N MET A 1036 -18.48 -12.34 13.80
CA MET A 1036 -17.11 -12.01 13.39
C MET A 1036 -16.57 -10.77 14.10
N MET A 1037 -17.39 -9.73 14.33
CA MET A 1037 -16.99 -8.56 15.11
C MET A 1037 -16.70 -8.93 16.57
N GLY A 1038 -17.48 -9.86 17.14
CA GLY A 1038 -17.23 -10.42 18.47
C GLY A 1038 -15.90 -11.18 18.54
N ILE A 1039 -15.62 -12.04 17.56
CA ILE A 1039 -14.32 -12.74 17.46
C ILE A 1039 -13.18 -11.75 17.27
N GLY A 1040 -13.36 -10.73 16.43
CA GLY A 1040 -12.38 -9.65 16.22
C GLY A 1040 -12.10 -8.86 17.49
N LYS A 1041 -13.14 -8.53 18.28
CA LYS A 1041 -12.97 -7.83 19.56
C LYS A 1041 -12.30 -8.70 20.62
N LEU A 1042 -12.60 -10.00 20.66
CA LEU A 1042 -11.87 -10.95 21.52
C LEU A 1042 -10.40 -11.05 21.12
N ALA A 1043 -10.11 -11.09 19.82
CA ALA A 1043 -8.74 -11.06 19.31
C ALA A 1043 -8.02 -9.76 19.68
N GLN A 1044 -8.69 -8.61 19.56
CA GLN A 1044 -8.17 -7.32 19.99
C GLN A 1044 -7.89 -7.29 21.50
N MET A 1045 -8.81 -7.79 22.34
CA MET A 1045 -8.58 -7.85 23.79
C MET A 1045 -7.39 -8.76 24.15
N HIS A 1046 -7.23 -9.88 23.45
CA HIS A 1046 -6.05 -10.74 23.63
C HIS A 1046 -4.76 -10.02 23.19
N TYR A 1047 -4.82 -9.32 22.06
CA TYR A 1047 -3.73 -8.51 21.53
C TYR A 1047 -3.30 -7.40 22.49
N ASP A 1048 -4.25 -6.67 23.08
CA ASP A 1048 -3.99 -5.60 24.07
C ASP A 1048 -3.55 -6.20 25.42
N SER A 1049 -4.04 -7.38 25.81
CA SER A 1049 -3.64 -8.04 27.07
C SER A 1049 -2.17 -8.46 27.10
N LEU A 1050 -1.53 -8.63 25.94
CA LEU A 1050 -0.10 -8.91 25.82
C LEU A 1050 0.77 -7.65 26.00
N GLU A 1051 0.16 -6.47 26.19
CA GLU A 1051 0.84 -5.19 26.43
C GLU A 1051 1.08 -4.91 27.93
N TYR A 1052 0.24 -5.48 28.80
CA TYR A 1052 0.37 -5.43 30.26
C TYR A 1052 1.05 -6.71 30.79
#